data_AF-A0A830HLK7-F1
#
_entry.id   AF-A0A830HLK7-F1
#
_cell.length_a   1.000
_cell.length_b   1.000
_cell.length_c   1.000
_cell.angle_alpha   90.00
_cell.angle_beta   90.00
_cell.angle_gamma   90.00
#
_symmetry.space_group_name_H-M   'P 1'
#
loop_
_entity.id
_entity.type
_entity.pdbx_description
1 polymer ?
#
loop_
_entity_poly.entity_id
_entity_poly.type
_entity_poly.pdbx_seq_one_letter_code
_entity_poly.pdbx_strand_id
1 'polypeptide(L)'
;MPLNAHGSSSSQSSGESSRFCGVSLPFLPELSPLVLSSALSSGFDFVCLPLAHPHALRRCRLSCFSGASLGAASSAPPAAIRSALSLPEETWATRVVGVTSAWIDVDSECNAARRDAEAALLEEIGSAVHCGITVVVVPPPPAGAWACASYARALAAAAHAHMALTLWLQVPLNPHAPDAMEWWQTVRRLSQEHPSVTAALVVGADLPEDAAEIKRWRGEHVRSVFVDADAFVANRRGYPTLPRAHQDVLAWYLDDGQARFCLFGGSSPSALSMAAAGKSISAEGVEVNAETTAVPRHPLTTHWEYMCYLCQKRPAPDAQAEAENGYRDYLQAPLQPLMDHLESSTYATFERDAAKYDAYERAVAAFLGDLAGAPVAETQRKSVRVLVAGAGRGPLVSASLRAADALNVPMQVTALEKNPYAFSGLRHRLAEDALWRDRVELVHSDMRSFDAASMASFCHSEGTYDAVVSELLGSLGDNELSPECLDGIVDRILAPGGVSIPRSYTSYIAPVSAYRAFAEARRYEDVKHMETTFVVKLHAHHLLAKPLPCHSFYHPRSVPPSPIDRCEGDVGDVRSETWRRDSGKTFPPSTWDNERTARCDFARPDAPRATCHGLAGYFDCVLYGNVSLCTLPDERHTPNMGSWFPLYIPLAQPLHVPAGADMTAHLWRRIGGGRVWYEWTVGITGVDDAPLHNLGGRSSSLGL
;
A
#
# COMPACT_ATOMS: atom_id res chain seq x y z
N MET A 1 -20.41 15.91 6.86
CA MET A 1 -18.95 15.98 6.62
C MET A 1 -18.29 14.92 7.48
N PRO A 2 -17.56 13.96 6.89
CA PRO A 2 -16.65 13.13 7.67
C PRO A 2 -15.52 14.02 8.19
N LEU A 3 -14.77 13.56 9.19
CA LEU A 3 -13.46 14.10 9.54
C LEU A 3 -12.49 13.89 8.35
N ASN A 4 -12.72 14.60 7.25
CA ASN A 4 -11.86 14.67 6.08
C ASN A 4 -11.00 15.92 6.19
N ALA A 5 -9.69 15.68 6.17
CA ALA A 5 -8.67 16.67 5.98
C ALA A 5 -8.89 17.39 4.64
N HIS A 6 -9.07 18.72 4.66
CA HIS A 6 -8.54 19.67 3.68
C HIS A 6 -8.81 21.12 4.13
N GLY A 7 -7.74 21.94 4.12
CA GLY A 7 -7.74 23.41 4.29
C GLY A 7 -7.45 23.85 5.74
N SER A 8 -6.44 24.66 6.06
CA SER A 8 -5.74 25.68 5.27
C SER A 8 -4.34 25.95 5.85
N SER A 9 -3.40 26.22 4.96
CA SER A 9 -2.08 26.76 5.26
C SER A 9 -2.19 28.23 5.68
N SER A 10 -1.94 28.56 6.95
CA SER A 10 -1.31 29.83 7.35
C SER A 10 -0.84 29.79 8.81
N SER A 11 0.49 29.84 8.95
CA SER A 11 1.30 30.37 10.05
C SER A 11 0.71 30.44 11.48
N GLN A 12 1.18 29.56 12.37
CA GLN A 12 2.16 29.89 13.42
C GLN A 12 2.50 28.64 14.23
N SER A 13 3.80 28.48 14.47
CA SER A 13 4.46 27.33 15.09
C SER A 13 4.13 27.18 16.58
N SER A 14 3.39 26.13 16.93
CA SER A 14 3.46 25.47 18.24
C SER A 14 3.20 23.97 18.07
N GLY A 15 4.28 23.18 18.16
CA GLY A 15 4.37 21.72 18.31
C GLY A 15 3.21 20.84 17.81
N GLU A 16 3.42 20.12 16.70
CA GLU A 16 2.63 18.96 16.26
C GLU A 16 2.75 17.77 17.23
N SER A 17 2.34 17.93 18.48
CA SER A 17 2.59 16.98 19.55
C SER A 17 1.35 16.17 19.96
N SER A 18 0.68 15.52 19.01
CA SER A 18 0.18 14.12 19.06
C SER A 18 -0.73 13.85 17.86
N ARG A 19 -0.55 12.70 17.19
CA ARG A 19 -1.57 12.18 16.27
C ARG A 19 -2.71 11.62 17.15
N PHE A 20 -3.78 12.39 17.32
CA PHE A 20 -5.09 12.03 17.90
C PHE A 20 -5.11 10.79 18.83
N CYS A 21 -4.86 10.99 20.13
CA CYS A 21 -4.92 9.96 21.16
C CYS A 21 -6.13 10.18 22.08
N GLY A 22 -7.02 9.18 22.17
CA GLY A 22 -8.20 9.21 23.03
C GLY A 22 -8.07 8.32 24.27
N VAL A 23 -9.12 8.33 25.09
CA VAL A 23 -9.23 7.49 26.29
C VAL A 23 -10.60 6.83 26.40
N SER A 24 -10.63 5.56 26.78
CA SER A 24 -11.87 4.82 27.03
C SER A 24 -12.33 4.97 28.48
N LEU A 25 -13.61 5.31 28.66
CA LEU A 25 -14.22 5.54 29.96
C LEU A 25 -15.30 4.47 30.24
N PRO A 26 -14.94 3.32 30.84
CA PRO A 26 -15.84 2.16 30.92
C PRO A 26 -17.02 2.33 31.89
N PHE A 27 -16.96 3.29 32.83
CA PHE A 27 -17.99 3.46 33.85
C PHE A 27 -18.30 4.95 34.12
N LEU A 28 -19.51 5.37 33.74
CA LEU A 28 -20.07 6.70 34.04
C LEU A 28 -21.58 6.58 34.33
N PRO A 29 -21.99 6.45 35.61
CA PRO A 29 -23.40 6.38 36.01
C PRO A 29 -24.20 7.60 35.53
N GLU A 30 -23.60 8.77 35.72
CA GLU A 30 -24.02 10.02 35.10
C GLU A 30 -22.86 10.56 34.28
N LEU A 31 -23.16 11.10 33.09
CA LEU A 31 -22.15 11.75 32.27
C LEU A 31 -21.84 13.10 32.92
N SER A 32 -21.00 13.07 33.95
CA SER A 32 -20.57 14.28 34.62
C SER A 32 -19.71 15.09 33.64
N PRO A 33 -20.08 16.35 33.33
CA PRO A 33 -19.24 17.24 32.54
C PRO A 33 -17.81 17.30 33.07
N LEU A 34 -17.62 17.11 34.39
CA LEU A 34 -16.31 17.10 35.04
C LEU A 34 -15.40 15.96 34.56
N VAL A 35 -15.92 14.75 34.31
CA VAL A 35 -15.07 13.61 33.87
C VAL A 35 -14.66 13.77 32.41
N LEU A 36 -15.59 14.24 31.57
CA LEU A 36 -15.27 14.60 30.20
C LEU A 36 -14.25 15.75 30.15
N SER A 37 -14.48 16.82 30.93
CA SER A 37 -13.54 17.93 31.06
C SER A 37 -12.20 17.49 31.62
N SER A 38 -12.16 16.52 32.55
CA SER A 38 -10.91 15.96 33.08
C SER A 38 -10.11 15.25 32.01
N ALA A 39 -10.72 14.39 31.20
CA ALA A 39 -10.05 13.72 30.08
C ALA A 39 -9.55 14.72 29.03
N LEU A 40 -10.42 15.61 28.56
CA LEU A 40 -10.07 16.59 27.52
C LEU A 40 -9.02 17.61 27.99
N SER A 41 -9.11 18.07 29.25
CA SER A 41 -8.10 18.98 29.84
C SER A 41 -6.77 18.28 30.14
N SER A 42 -6.76 16.94 30.17
CA SER A 42 -5.56 16.13 30.37
C SER A 42 -4.79 15.87 29.06
N GLY A 43 -5.26 16.39 27.93
CA GLY A 43 -4.59 16.29 26.63
C GLY A 43 -5.19 15.24 25.68
N PHE A 44 -6.20 14.49 26.09
CA PHE A 44 -6.86 13.52 25.21
C PHE A 44 -7.72 14.22 24.15
N ASP A 45 -7.60 13.77 22.90
CA ASP A 45 -8.28 14.38 21.76
C ASP A 45 -9.76 13.99 21.65
N PHE A 46 -10.09 12.78 22.10
CA PHE A 46 -11.45 12.23 22.12
C PHE A 46 -11.63 11.25 23.27
N VAL A 47 -12.88 10.91 23.58
CA VAL A 47 -13.23 9.90 24.59
C VAL A 47 -14.10 8.81 23.99
N CYS A 48 -13.87 7.56 24.39
CA CYS A 48 -14.77 6.46 24.09
C CYS A 48 -15.80 6.31 25.22
N LEU A 49 -17.08 6.48 24.91
CA LEU A 49 -18.18 6.49 25.89
C LEU A 49 -19.20 5.39 25.61
N PRO A 50 -19.61 4.61 26.65
CA PRO A 50 -20.73 3.68 26.53
C PRO A 50 -22.02 4.40 26.13
N LEU A 51 -22.65 3.94 25.05
CA LEU A 51 -23.87 4.51 24.49
C LEU A 51 -25.09 4.25 25.37
N ALA A 52 -25.11 3.09 26.05
CA ALA A 52 -26.09 2.72 27.05
C ALA A 52 -25.47 2.65 28.45
N HIS A 53 -26.31 2.82 29.47
CA HIS A 53 -25.88 2.65 30.86
C HIS A 53 -25.44 1.19 31.13
N PRO A 54 -24.31 0.93 31.84
CA PRO A 54 -23.80 -0.44 32.06
C PRO A 54 -24.77 -1.36 32.82
N HIS A 55 -25.61 -0.79 33.70
CA HIS A 55 -26.66 -1.53 34.40
C HIS A 55 -27.98 -1.64 33.62
N ALA A 56 -28.04 -1.18 32.36
CA ALA A 56 -29.16 -1.44 31.46
C ALA A 56 -29.19 -2.92 31.00
N LEU A 57 -28.91 -3.85 31.90
CA LEU A 57 -29.10 -5.29 31.76
C LEU A 57 -30.59 -5.53 31.46
N ARG A 58 -30.93 -5.71 30.19
CA ARG A 58 -32.30 -6.01 29.77
C ARG A 58 -32.52 -7.49 29.54
N ARG A 59 -33.69 -7.92 30.03
CA ARG A 59 -34.48 -9.13 29.75
C ARG A 59 -33.80 -10.50 29.90
N CYS A 60 -32.59 -10.75 29.41
CA CYS A 60 -32.16 -12.12 29.16
C CYS A 60 -31.54 -12.90 30.34
N ARG A 61 -31.03 -12.25 31.38
CA ARG A 61 -30.58 -13.01 32.58
C ARG A 61 -31.74 -13.57 33.42
N LEU A 62 -32.94 -12.99 33.34
CA LEU A 62 -34.08 -13.43 34.14
C LEU A 62 -34.96 -14.48 33.42
N SER A 63 -35.06 -14.41 32.10
CA SER A 63 -35.87 -15.36 31.31
C SER A 63 -35.17 -16.70 31.03
N CYS A 64 -33.85 -16.74 30.97
CA CYS A 64 -33.12 -17.99 30.71
C CYS A 64 -32.91 -18.86 31.97
N PHE A 65 -32.95 -18.26 33.17
CA PHE A 65 -32.78 -18.99 34.44
C PHE A 65 -34.09 -19.42 35.09
N SER A 66 -35.23 -18.80 34.74
CA SER A 66 -36.54 -19.23 35.22
C SER A 66 -37.31 -19.80 34.04
N GLY A 67 -37.59 -21.11 34.04
CA GLY A 67 -38.43 -21.77 33.03
C GLY A 67 -39.91 -21.33 33.08
N ALA A 68 -40.19 -20.07 33.40
CA ALA A 68 -41.50 -19.50 33.49
C ALA A 68 -41.89 -18.90 32.13
N SER A 69 -42.90 -19.52 31.51
CA SER A 69 -43.74 -18.87 30.50
C SER A 69 -44.39 -17.63 31.14
N LEU A 70 -43.82 -16.45 30.90
CA LEU A 70 -44.44 -15.18 31.28
C LEU A 70 -45.29 -14.68 30.12
N GLY A 71 -46.58 -15.02 30.20
CA GLY A 71 -47.61 -14.26 29.49
C GLY A 71 -47.53 -12.78 29.85
N ALA A 72 -47.66 -11.93 28.83
CA ALA A 72 -47.94 -10.49 28.93
C ALA A 72 -47.19 -9.72 30.05
N ALA A 73 -45.91 -9.40 29.84
CA ALA A 73 -45.23 -8.35 30.60
C ALA A 73 -45.05 -7.08 29.74
N SER A 74 -46.03 -6.17 29.85
CA SER A 74 -45.97 -4.81 29.35
C SER A 74 -45.01 -3.93 30.17
N SER A 75 -44.38 -2.98 29.46
CA SER A 75 -43.74 -1.73 29.95
C SER A 75 -42.61 -1.80 30.98
N ALA A 76 -41.47 -2.43 30.65
CA ALA A 76 -40.18 -1.91 31.16
C ALA A 76 -39.74 -0.73 30.25
N PRO A 77 -39.20 0.39 30.79
CA PRO A 77 -38.78 1.56 29.98
C PRO A 77 -37.74 1.15 28.92
N PRO A 78 -37.43 1.90 27.84
CA PRO A 78 -36.33 1.64 26.88
C PRO A 78 -34.94 1.74 27.53
N ALA A 79 -33.88 1.24 26.87
CA ALA A 79 -32.53 1.24 27.45
C ALA A 79 -32.22 2.67 27.92
N ALA A 80 -31.53 2.80 29.04
CA ALA A 80 -31.10 4.12 29.52
C ALA A 80 -29.94 4.57 28.61
N ILE A 81 -30.28 4.81 27.35
CA ILE A 81 -29.50 5.42 26.31
C ILE A 81 -29.29 6.87 26.74
N ARG A 82 -28.07 7.35 26.56
CA ARG A 82 -27.73 8.71 26.96
C ARG A 82 -28.54 9.69 26.12
N SER A 83 -29.09 10.72 26.77
CA SER A 83 -29.79 11.77 26.06
C SER A 83 -28.79 12.55 25.19
N ALA A 84 -29.13 12.86 23.94
CA ALA A 84 -28.34 13.73 23.08
C ALA A 84 -28.10 15.11 23.71
N LEU A 85 -29.01 15.56 24.58
CA LEU A 85 -28.92 16.83 25.30
C LEU A 85 -27.87 16.84 26.44
N SER A 86 -27.26 15.68 26.74
CA SER A 86 -26.27 15.57 27.83
C SER A 86 -24.97 16.31 27.54
N LEU A 87 -24.65 16.55 26.26
CA LEU A 87 -23.48 17.29 25.80
C LEU A 87 -23.87 18.19 24.60
N PRO A 88 -23.08 19.24 24.32
CA PRO A 88 -23.23 19.98 23.07
C PRO A 88 -23.09 19.08 21.84
N GLU A 89 -23.87 19.35 20.79
CA GLU A 89 -23.86 18.57 19.54
C GLU A 89 -22.46 18.48 18.91
N GLU A 90 -21.72 19.59 18.89
CA GLU A 90 -20.34 19.62 18.39
C GLU A 90 -19.41 18.68 19.18
N THR A 91 -19.62 18.56 20.49
CA THR A 91 -18.82 17.66 21.34
C THR A 91 -19.10 16.20 21.01
N TRP A 92 -20.37 15.82 20.81
CA TRP A 92 -20.72 14.48 20.35
C TRP A 92 -20.09 14.16 18.99
N ALA A 93 -20.18 15.09 18.04
CA ALA A 93 -19.72 14.87 16.67
C ALA A 93 -18.18 14.82 16.55
N THR A 94 -17.45 15.55 17.39
CA THR A 94 -15.99 15.76 17.22
C THR A 94 -15.11 15.15 18.31
N ARG A 95 -15.64 14.94 19.52
CA ARG A 95 -14.87 14.50 20.70
C ARG A 95 -15.32 13.16 21.27
N VAL A 96 -16.42 12.58 20.78
CA VAL A 96 -16.95 11.33 21.31
C VAL A 96 -16.90 10.22 20.27
N VAL A 97 -16.41 9.07 20.71
CA VAL A 97 -16.55 7.79 20.03
C VAL A 97 -17.53 6.95 20.85
N GLY A 98 -18.58 6.45 20.22
CA GLY A 98 -19.56 5.59 20.89
C GLY A 98 -18.96 4.21 21.18
N VAL A 99 -19.32 3.57 22.28
CA VAL A 99 -18.96 2.18 22.59
C VAL A 99 -20.25 1.41 22.83
N THR A 100 -20.44 0.32 22.10
CA THR A 100 -21.61 -0.54 22.32
C THR A 100 -21.44 -1.39 23.58
N SER A 101 -22.55 -1.83 24.15
CA SER A 101 -22.54 -2.63 25.37
C SER A 101 -21.84 -3.98 25.19
N ALA A 102 -20.90 -4.30 26.09
CA ALA A 102 -20.10 -5.54 26.04
C ALA A 102 -20.90 -6.85 26.26
N TRP A 103 -22.17 -6.77 26.69
CA TRP A 103 -23.02 -7.96 26.85
C TRP A 103 -23.71 -8.40 25.55
N ILE A 104 -23.66 -7.58 24.50
CA ILE A 104 -24.33 -7.85 23.23
C ILE A 104 -23.71 -9.08 22.57
N ASP A 105 -24.46 -10.17 22.56
CA ASP A 105 -24.12 -11.42 21.88
C ASP A 105 -25.20 -11.77 20.85
N VAL A 106 -24.99 -11.30 19.62
CA VAL A 106 -25.93 -11.55 18.51
C VAL A 106 -25.73 -12.92 17.86
N ASP A 107 -24.74 -13.72 18.28
CA ASP A 107 -24.55 -15.09 17.84
C ASP A 107 -24.96 -16.11 18.92
N SER A 108 -25.61 -15.65 20.00
CA SER A 108 -26.13 -16.48 21.07
C SER A 108 -26.98 -17.65 20.54
N GLU A 109 -26.77 -18.83 21.11
CA GLU A 109 -27.58 -20.04 20.82
C GLU A 109 -29.05 -19.84 21.21
N CYS A 110 -29.32 -18.98 22.19
CA CYS A 110 -30.68 -18.66 22.61
C CYS A 110 -31.32 -17.65 21.65
N ASN A 111 -32.36 -18.09 20.92
CA ASN A 111 -33.09 -17.24 19.96
C ASN A 111 -33.63 -15.94 20.57
N ALA A 112 -34.07 -15.95 21.83
CA ALA A 112 -34.56 -14.75 22.51
C ALA A 112 -33.41 -13.78 22.82
N ALA A 113 -32.30 -14.30 23.35
CA ALA A 113 -31.10 -13.50 23.63
C ALA A 113 -30.52 -12.90 22.36
N ARG A 114 -30.46 -13.67 21.27
CA ARG A 114 -30.01 -13.18 19.96
C ARG A 114 -30.86 -12.03 19.44
N ARG A 115 -32.19 -12.15 19.48
CA ARG A 115 -33.11 -11.08 19.02
C ARG A 115 -32.98 -9.82 19.86
N ASP A 116 -32.88 -9.98 21.18
CA ASP A 116 -32.69 -8.85 22.10
C ASP A 116 -31.32 -8.18 21.91
N ALA A 117 -30.25 -8.96 21.71
CA ALA A 117 -28.91 -8.45 21.44
C ALA A 117 -28.83 -7.71 20.09
N GLU A 118 -29.45 -8.24 19.03
CA GLU A 118 -29.49 -7.58 17.73
C GLU A 118 -30.27 -6.26 17.81
N ALA A 119 -31.43 -6.27 18.47
CA ALA A 119 -32.21 -5.05 18.69
C ALA A 119 -31.42 -4.01 19.48
N ALA A 120 -30.72 -4.42 20.55
CA ALA A 120 -29.90 -3.51 21.35
C ALA A 120 -28.72 -2.93 20.56
N LEU A 121 -28.04 -3.76 19.75
CA LEU A 121 -26.93 -3.30 18.90
C LEU A 121 -27.38 -2.21 17.93
N LEU A 122 -28.49 -2.46 17.23
CA LEU A 122 -29.04 -1.50 16.26
C LEU A 122 -29.61 -0.25 16.94
N GLU A 123 -30.22 -0.39 18.12
CA GLU A 123 -30.73 0.75 18.91
C GLU A 123 -29.58 1.65 19.40
N GLU A 124 -28.50 1.06 19.93
CA GLU A 124 -27.33 1.82 20.39
C GLU A 124 -26.63 2.52 19.22
N ILE A 125 -26.41 1.83 18.10
CA ILE A 125 -25.82 2.45 16.89
C ILE A 125 -26.72 3.56 16.36
N GLY A 126 -28.04 3.33 16.27
CA GLY A 126 -28.99 4.34 15.81
C GLY A 126 -29.00 5.58 16.72
N SER A 127 -28.86 5.38 18.03
CA SER A 127 -28.71 6.48 18.99
C SER A 127 -27.40 7.25 18.81
N ALA A 128 -26.29 6.56 18.56
CA ALA A 128 -25.01 7.20 18.29
C ALA A 128 -25.10 8.11 17.06
N VAL A 129 -25.67 7.60 15.97
CA VAL A 129 -25.89 8.34 14.73
C VAL A 129 -26.82 9.53 14.96
N HIS A 130 -27.88 9.37 15.77
CA HIS A 130 -28.76 10.47 16.15
C HIS A 130 -28.04 11.60 16.90
N CYS A 131 -27.03 11.27 17.71
CA CYS A 131 -26.19 12.25 18.39
C CYS A 131 -25.10 12.87 17.49
N GLY A 132 -25.04 12.49 16.20
CA GLY A 132 -23.99 12.95 15.28
C GLY A 132 -22.65 12.23 15.42
N ILE A 133 -22.59 11.15 16.20
CA ILE A 133 -21.38 10.32 16.35
C ILE A 133 -21.13 9.58 15.04
N THR A 134 -19.92 9.72 14.50
CA THR A 134 -19.52 9.08 13.23
C THR A 134 -18.71 7.80 13.41
N VAL A 135 -18.25 7.53 14.64
CA VAL A 135 -17.43 6.36 14.95
C VAL A 135 -18.01 5.62 16.16
N VAL A 136 -18.27 4.32 15.99
CA VAL A 136 -18.74 3.44 17.06
C VAL A 136 -17.81 2.25 17.20
N VAL A 137 -17.28 2.06 18.39
CA VAL A 137 -16.52 0.88 18.81
C VAL A 137 -17.49 -0.24 19.11
N VAL A 138 -17.24 -1.40 18.52
CA VAL A 138 -17.99 -2.61 18.77
C VAL A 138 -17.03 -3.64 19.39
N PRO A 139 -17.25 -4.07 20.65
CA PRO A 139 -16.44 -5.11 21.29
C PRO A 139 -16.53 -6.44 20.55
N PRO A 140 -15.54 -7.36 20.71
CA PRO A 140 -15.71 -8.72 20.25
C PRO A 140 -16.89 -9.40 20.99
N PRO A 141 -17.53 -10.41 20.39
CA PRO A 141 -18.60 -11.14 21.05
C PRO A 141 -18.12 -11.79 22.38
N PRO A 142 -18.98 -11.90 23.41
CA PRO A 142 -18.60 -12.45 24.72
C PRO A 142 -18.06 -13.89 24.62
N ALA A 143 -16.81 -14.09 25.05
CA ALA A 143 -16.13 -15.36 25.33
C ALA A 143 -16.41 -16.55 24.40
N GLY A 144 -15.51 -16.79 23.44
CA GLY A 144 -15.26 -18.11 22.84
C GLY A 144 -16.20 -18.55 21.71
N ALA A 145 -17.29 -17.83 21.46
CA ALA A 145 -18.08 -18.00 20.24
C ALA A 145 -17.42 -17.21 19.11
N TRP A 146 -16.46 -17.82 18.40
CA TRP A 146 -15.97 -17.29 17.12
C TRP A 146 -17.03 -17.36 16.00
N ALA A 147 -18.22 -17.89 16.31
CA ALA A 147 -19.42 -17.70 15.52
C ALA A 147 -19.69 -16.20 15.40
N CYS A 148 -19.65 -15.70 14.18
CA CYS A 148 -19.75 -14.27 13.90
C CYS A 148 -20.65 -13.98 12.70
N ALA A 149 -21.48 -14.94 12.30
CA ALA A 149 -22.28 -14.81 11.09
C ALA A 149 -23.43 -13.82 11.29
N SER A 150 -24.15 -13.93 12.40
CA SER A 150 -25.21 -12.99 12.75
C SER A 150 -24.60 -11.63 13.08
N TYR A 151 -23.43 -11.62 13.73
CA TYR A 151 -22.68 -10.43 14.05
C TYR A 151 -22.23 -9.67 12.81
N ALA A 152 -21.53 -10.31 11.89
CA ALA A 152 -21.10 -9.69 10.63
C ALA A 152 -22.30 -9.18 9.81
N ARG A 153 -23.41 -9.92 9.78
CA ARG A 153 -24.65 -9.46 9.12
C ARG A 153 -25.21 -8.21 9.78
N ALA A 154 -25.30 -8.16 11.11
CA ALA A 154 -25.83 -7.01 11.83
C ALA A 154 -24.94 -5.76 11.64
N LEU A 155 -23.62 -5.93 11.69
CA LEU A 155 -22.66 -4.86 11.40
C LEU A 155 -22.79 -4.36 9.96
N ALA A 156 -22.90 -5.27 8.99
CA ALA A 156 -23.10 -4.90 7.59
C ALA A 156 -24.42 -4.14 7.40
N ALA A 157 -25.52 -4.58 8.02
CA ALA A 157 -26.80 -3.91 7.96
C ALA A 157 -26.73 -2.48 8.54
N ALA A 158 -26.09 -2.32 9.70
CA ALA A 158 -25.88 -1.01 10.32
C ALA A 158 -25.02 -0.08 9.45
N ALA A 159 -23.96 -0.61 8.84
CA ALA A 159 -23.06 0.15 7.98
C ALA A 159 -23.75 0.63 6.69
N HIS A 160 -24.60 -0.20 6.06
CA HIS A 160 -25.39 0.20 4.89
C HIS A 160 -26.50 1.20 5.26
N ALA A 161 -27.10 1.07 6.44
CA ALA A 161 -28.14 2.00 6.90
C ALA A 161 -27.60 3.41 7.18
N HIS A 162 -26.31 3.54 7.49
CA HIS A 162 -25.69 4.80 7.94
C HIS A 162 -24.38 5.07 7.22
N MET A 163 -24.44 5.73 6.05
CA MET A 163 -23.28 5.96 5.18
C MET A 163 -22.13 6.77 5.81
N ALA A 164 -22.39 7.58 6.85
CA ALA A 164 -21.38 8.36 7.56
C ALA A 164 -20.76 7.64 8.77
N LEU A 165 -21.26 6.44 9.11
CA LEU A 165 -20.82 5.66 10.25
C LEU A 165 -19.56 4.86 9.91
N THR A 166 -18.62 4.81 10.83
CA THR A 166 -17.49 3.88 10.85
C THR A 166 -17.57 3.02 12.12
N LEU A 167 -17.47 1.71 11.94
CA LEU A 167 -17.46 0.72 13.01
C LEU A 167 -16.00 0.30 13.28
N TRP A 168 -15.56 0.51 14.52
CA TRP A 168 -14.26 0.09 15.04
C TRP A 168 -14.44 -1.24 15.78
N LEU A 169 -14.22 -2.33 15.07
CA LEU A 169 -14.35 -3.66 15.63
C LEU A 169 -13.11 -4.02 16.44
N GLN A 170 -13.26 -4.20 17.74
CA GLN A 170 -12.13 -4.55 18.61
C GLN A 170 -11.64 -5.97 18.33
N VAL A 171 -10.35 -6.10 18.00
CA VAL A 171 -9.69 -7.39 17.79
C VAL A 171 -8.48 -7.48 18.72
N PRO A 172 -8.42 -8.46 19.64
CA PRO A 172 -7.27 -8.63 20.53
C PRO A 172 -6.02 -9.06 19.76
N LEU A 173 -4.91 -8.39 20.03
CA LEU A 173 -3.56 -8.76 19.59
C LEU A 173 -2.81 -9.36 20.78
N ASN A 174 -3.17 -10.57 21.18
CA ASN A 174 -2.56 -11.27 22.31
C ASN A 174 -2.36 -12.76 22.00
N PRO A 175 -1.40 -13.44 22.65
CA PRO A 175 -1.07 -14.84 22.35
C PRO A 175 -2.19 -15.84 22.72
N HIS A 176 -3.17 -15.42 23.52
CA HIS A 176 -4.28 -16.26 23.95
C HIS A 176 -5.48 -16.22 23.00
N ALA A 177 -5.40 -15.45 21.91
CA ALA A 177 -6.41 -15.35 20.87
C ALA A 177 -5.83 -15.64 19.47
N PRO A 178 -5.28 -16.86 19.22
CA PRO A 178 -4.62 -17.19 17.96
C PRO A 178 -5.54 -17.08 16.73
N ASP A 179 -6.86 -17.20 16.94
CA ASP A 179 -7.85 -17.13 15.87
C ASP A 179 -8.34 -15.69 15.58
N ALA A 180 -7.81 -14.66 16.25
CA ALA A 180 -8.31 -13.29 16.16
C ALA A 180 -8.28 -12.74 14.73
N MET A 181 -7.20 -13.02 13.99
CA MET A 181 -7.10 -12.66 12.57
C MET A 181 -8.10 -13.46 11.72
N GLU A 182 -8.31 -14.75 12.01
CA GLU A 182 -9.26 -15.58 11.25
C GLU A 182 -10.69 -15.13 11.45
N TRP A 183 -11.04 -14.77 12.69
CA TRP A 183 -12.31 -14.18 13.04
C TRP A 183 -12.52 -12.85 12.32
N TRP A 184 -11.52 -11.95 12.37
CA TRP A 184 -11.57 -10.69 11.63
C TRP A 184 -11.81 -10.90 10.13
N GLN A 185 -11.06 -11.79 9.49
CA GLN A 185 -11.22 -12.12 8.08
C GLN A 185 -12.60 -12.71 7.77
N THR A 186 -13.18 -13.48 8.68
CA THR A 186 -14.54 -14.03 8.54
C THR A 186 -15.58 -12.92 8.62
N VAL A 187 -15.46 -11.99 9.57
CA VAL A 187 -16.35 -10.83 9.67
C VAL A 187 -16.25 -9.96 8.41
N ARG A 188 -15.03 -9.73 7.90
CA ARG A 188 -14.79 -8.98 6.67
C ARG A 188 -15.41 -9.62 5.44
N ARG A 189 -15.23 -10.93 5.28
CA ARG A 189 -15.90 -11.72 4.23
C ARG A 189 -17.41 -11.56 4.28
N LEU A 190 -18.01 -11.83 5.44
CA LEU A 190 -19.47 -11.85 5.60
C LEU A 190 -20.09 -10.45 5.51
N SER A 191 -19.31 -9.40 5.80
CA SER A 191 -19.68 -8.00 5.56
C SER A 191 -19.33 -7.50 4.16
N GLN A 192 -18.94 -8.38 3.24
CA GLN A 192 -18.60 -8.06 1.84
C GLN A 192 -17.54 -6.97 1.70
N GLU A 193 -16.58 -6.97 2.63
CA GLU A 193 -15.49 -6.01 2.71
C GLU A 193 -15.94 -4.53 2.83
N HIS A 194 -17.10 -4.28 3.46
CA HIS A 194 -17.69 -2.94 3.57
C HIS A 194 -16.69 -1.93 4.19
N PRO A 195 -16.47 -0.75 3.59
CA PRO A 195 -15.41 0.19 4.01
C PRO A 195 -15.58 0.72 5.43
N SER A 196 -16.82 0.86 5.90
CA SER A 196 -17.10 1.29 7.28
C SER A 196 -16.80 0.25 8.35
N VAL A 197 -16.60 -1.04 8.03
CA VAL A 197 -16.29 -2.08 9.02
C VAL A 197 -14.78 -2.21 9.14
N THR A 198 -14.20 -1.66 10.19
CA THR A 198 -12.74 -1.50 10.32
C THR A 198 -12.20 -2.18 11.57
N ALA A 199 -10.93 -2.57 11.56
CA ALA A 199 -10.30 -3.20 12.70
C ALA A 199 -9.81 -2.14 13.70
N ALA A 200 -10.00 -2.44 14.98
CA ALA A 200 -9.44 -1.73 16.11
C ALA A 200 -8.59 -2.71 16.93
N LEU A 201 -7.27 -2.70 16.75
CA LEU A 201 -6.39 -3.66 17.41
C LEU A 201 -6.28 -3.35 18.90
N VAL A 202 -6.43 -4.35 19.75
CA VAL A 202 -6.30 -4.23 21.21
C VAL A 202 -4.96 -4.83 21.63
N VAL A 203 -4.03 -3.96 21.99
CA VAL A 203 -2.68 -4.28 22.47
C VAL A 203 -2.69 -4.38 23.99
N GLY A 204 -2.49 -5.60 24.50
CA GLY A 204 -2.42 -5.89 25.94
C GLY A 204 -0.99 -6.00 26.47
N ALA A 205 -0.86 -6.56 27.68
CA ALA A 205 0.42 -6.86 28.33
C ALA A 205 1.35 -7.72 27.44
N ASP A 206 0.78 -8.75 26.82
CA ASP A 206 1.49 -9.71 25.99
C ASP A 206 1.14 -9.55 24.51
N LEU A 207 2.15 -9.65 23.65
CA LEU A 207 2.00 -9.70 22.19
C LEU A 207 2.19 -11.14 21.68
N PRO A 208 1.67 -11.47 20.49
CA PRO A 208 2.03 -12.71 19.81
C PRO A 208 3.55 -12.85 19.64
N GLU A 209 4.08 -14.05 19.86
CA GLU A 209 5.53 -14.32 19.72
C GLU A 209 6.00 -14.23 18.26
N ASP A 210 5.14 -14.62 17.32
CA ASP A 210 5.45 -14.58 15.89
C ASP A 210 5.28 -13.17 15.30
N ALA A 211 6.41 -12.55 14.98
CA ALA A 211 6.43 -11.24 14.32
C ALA A 211 5.76 -11.27 12.93
N ALA A 212 5.67 -12.42 12.25
CA ALA A 212 4.96 -12.55 10.99
C ALA A 212 3.44 -12.39 11.19
N GLU A 213 2.89 -12.87 12.31
CA GLU A 213 1.48 -12.70 12.65
C GLU A 213 1.11 -11.22 12.79
N ILE A 214 1.93 -10.46 13.50
CA ILE A 214 1.76 -9.00 13.66
C ILE A 214 1.83 -8.29 12.31
N LYS A 215 2.77 -8.69 11.43
CA LYS A 215 2.96 -8.07 10.12
C LYS A 215 1.77 -8.27 9.17
N ARG A 216 0.97 -9.33 9.34
CA ARG A 216 -0.24 -9.56 8.51
C ARG A 216 -1.26 -8.43 8.64
N TRP A 217 -1.39 -7.85 9.84
CA TRP A 217 -2.29 -6.73 10.11
C TRP A 217 -1.97 -5.46 9.31
N ARG A 218 -0.78 -5.36 8.71
CA ARG A 218 -0.36 -4.21 7.88
C ARG A 218 -1.14 -4.12 6.56
N GLY A 219 -1.63 -5.25 6.04
CA GLY A 219 -2.48 -5.29 4.84
C GLY A 219 -3.98 -5.11 5.11
N GLU A 220 -4.38 -5.07 6.38
CA GLU A 220 -5.78 -5.03 6.82
C GLU A 220 -6.27 -3.58 7.06
N HIS A 221 -7.59 -3.37 7.07
CA HIS A 221 -8.19 -2.06 7.31
C HIS A 221 -8.21 -1.66 8.79
N VAL A 222 -7.02 -1.45 9.38
CA VAL A 222 -6.90 -0.99 10.77
C VAL A 222 -7.05 0.53 10.84
N ARG A 223 -8.03 1.01 11.61
CA ARG A 223 -8.28 2.44 11.83
C ARG A 223 -8.06 2.89 13.27
N SER A 224 -7.86 1.96 14.18
CA SER A 224 -7.61 2.27 15.58
C SER A 224 -6.70 1.24 16.26
N VAL A 225 -5.92 1.70 17.23
CA VAL A 225 -5.09 0.87 18.12
C VAL A 225 -5.40 1.25 19.56
N PHE A 226 -6.04 0.34 20.27
CA PHE A 226 -6.32 0.42 21.70
C PHE A 226 -5.12 -0.16 22.45
N VAL A 227 -4.59 0.58 23.41
CA VAL A 227 -3.44 0.17 24.23
C VAL A 227 -3.88 0.10 25.68
N ASP A 228 -3.79 -1.09 26.26
CA ASP A 228 -4.09 -1.31 27.67
C ASP A 228 -3.02 -0.65 28.54
N ALA A 229 -3.42 -0.03 29.65
CA ALA A 229 -2.51 0.46 30.67
C ALA A 229 -1.58 -0.66 31.18
N ASP A 230 -2.07 -1.90 31.22
CA ASP A 230 -1.29 -3.07 31.63
C ASP A 230 -0.18 -3.44 30.61
N ALA A 231 -0.20 -2.89 29.40
CA ALA A 231 0.90 -3.00 28.44
C ALA A 231 2.15 -2.21 28.84
N PHE A 232 2.01 -1.25 29.76
CA PHE A 232 3.09 -0.36 30.17
C PHE A 232 3.82 -0.91 31.38
N VAL A 233 5.15 -0.78 31.35
CA VAL A 233 6.05 -1.15 32.43
C VAL A 233 6.67 0.11 33.02
N ALA A 234 6.72 0.19 34.35
CA ALA A 234 7.36 1.30 35.03
C ALA A 234 8.88 1.29 34.77
N ASN A 235 9.42 2.42 34.34
CA ASN A 235 10.87 2.61 34.23
C ASN A 235 11.50 2.83 35.62
N ARG A 236 12.83 2.97 35.68
CA ARG A 236 13.58 3.21 36.93
C ARG A 236 13.13 4.46 37.73
N ARG A 237 12.44 5.40 37.08
CA ARG A 237 11.91 6.64 37.67
C ARG A 237 10.41 6.55 37.97
N GLY A 238 9.77 5.40 37.75
CA GLY A 238 8.35 5.19 37.99
C GLY A 238 7.41 5.67 36.88
N TYR A 239 7.92 6.10 35.72
CA TYR A 239 7.07 6.50 34.59
C TYR A 239 6.68 5.29 33.72
N PRO A 240 5.45 5.23 33.20
CA PRO A 240 4.99 4.16 32.33
C PRO A 240 5.74 4.21 30.98
N THR A 241 6.25 3.07 30.55
CA THR A 241 6.97 2.91 29.28
C THR A 241 6.61 1.59 28.63
N LEU A 242 6.57 1.53 27.30
CA LEU A 242 6.27 0.29 26.58
C LEU A 242 7.54 -0.54 26.31
N PRO A 243 7.47 -1.88 26.34
CA PRO A 243 8.53 -2.75 25.84
C PRO A 243 8.88 -2.49 24.37
N ARG A 244 10.05 -2.97 23.91
CA ARG A 244 10.51 -2.68 22.55
C ARG A 244 9.58 -3.27 21.48
N ALA A 245 9.09 -4.49 21.67
CA ALA A 245 8.15 -5.13 20.75
C ALA A 245 6.87 -4.31 20.57
N HIS A 246 6.28 -3.81 21.66
CA HIS A 246 5.12 -2.90 21.63
C HIS A 246 5.44 -1.58 20.93
N GLN A 247 6.62 -1.00 21.17
CA GLN A 247 7.06 0.20 20.46
C GLN A 247 7.13 -0.04 18.95
N ASP A 248 7.62 -1.20 18.50
CA ASP A 248 7.75 -1.53 17.07
C ASP A 248 6.36 -1.72 16.41
N VAL A 249 5.38 -2.28 17.11
CA VAL A 249 3.97 -2.34 16.65
C VAL A 249 3.42 -0.92 16.47
N LEU A 250 3.49 -0.12 17.54
CA LEU A 250 2.94 1.24 17.54
C LEU A 250 3.66 2.14 16.54
N ALA A 251 4.97 1.98 16.35
CA ALA A 251 5.76 2.77 15.41
C ALA A 251 5.24 2.64 13.98
N TRP A 252 4.79 1.45 13.56
CA TRP A 252 4.22 1.26 12.22
C TRP A 252 2.92 2.05 12.04
N TYR A 253 1.97 1.93 12.97
CA TYR A 253 0.69 2.66 12.91
C TYR A 253 0.87 4.17 13.11
N LEU A 254 1.86 4.56 13.93
CA LEU A 254 2.27 5.94 14.07
C LEU A 254 2.89 6.47 12.79
N ASP A 255 3.67 5.70 12.01
CA ASP A 255 4.23 6.13 10.72
C ASP A 255 3.12 6.27 9.67
N ASP A 256 2.33 5.22 9.50
CA ASP A 256 1.18 5.14 8.59
C ASP A 256 0.19 6.31 8.76
N GLY A 257 -0.08 6.71 10.00
CA GLY A 257 -0.81 7.93 10.31
C GLY A 257 -2.32 7.89 10.08
N GLN A 258 -2.87 6.78 9.60
CA GLN A 258 -4.32 6.62 9.43
C GLN A 258 -5.01 6.10 10.69
N ALA A 259 -4.28 5.39 11.55
CA ALA A 259 -4.79 4.84 12.79
C ALA A 259 -4.88 5.89 13.91
N ARG A 260 -5.93 5.80 14.72
CA ARG A 260 -6.10 6.57 15.95
C ARG A 260 -5.70 5.73 17.16
N PHE A 261 -5.13 6.34 18.19
CA PHE A 261 -4.74 5.62 19.40
C PHE A 261 -5.78 5.83 20.49
N CYS A 262 -6.06 4.81 21.29
CA CYS A 262 -6.94 4.92 22.44
C CYS A 262 -6.34 4.20 23.66
N LEU A 263 -6.20 4.90 24.78
CA LEU A 263 -5.77 4.28 26.03
C LEU A 263 -6.98 3.77 26.82
N PHE A 264 -6.85 2.60 27.42
CA PHE A 264 -7.88 2.03 28.29
C PHE A 264 -7.23 1.20 29.41
N GLY A 265 -8.05 0.73 30.36
CA GLY A 265 -7.54 -0.05 31.49
C GLY A 265 -6.96 0.81 32.63
N GLY A 266 -6.28 0.15 33.57
CA GLY A 266 -5.78 0.75 34.80
C GLY A 266 -6.77 0.69 35.97
N SER A 267 -6.25 0.82 37.20
CA SER A 267 -7.05 0.74 38.42
C SER A 267 -8.25 1.72 38.38
N SER A 268 -9.44 1.15 38.54
CA SER A 268 -10.78 1.76 38.47
C SER A 268 -10.88 3.26 38.82
N PRO A 269 -11.78 4.02 38.15
CA PRO A 269 -12.09 5.44 38.39
C PRO A 269 -12.68 5.77 39.79
N SER A 270 -12.42 4.95 40.80
CA SER A 270 -12.79 5.19 42.19
C SER A 270 -12.33 6.55 42.72
N ALA A 271 -11.16 7.06 42.32
CA ALA A 271 -10.71 8.38 42.77
C ALA A 271 -11.51 9.56 42.16
N LEU A 272 -11.81 9.51 40.85
CA LEU A 272 -12.57 10.56 40.14
C LEU A 272 -14.08 10.47 40.42
N SER A 273 -14.61 9.25 40.53
CA SER A 273 -16.01 9.01 40.93
C SER A 273 -16.26 9.46 42.37
N MET A 274 -15.28 9.34 43.27
CA MET A 274 -15.40 9.82 44.66
C MET A 274 -15.31 11.35 44.75
N ALA A 275 -14.46 11.98 43.93
CA ALA A 275 -14.37 13.45 43.84
C ALA A 275 -15.63 14.08 43.22
N ALA A 276 -16.23 13.45 42.21
CA ALA A 276 -17.48 13.90 41.60
C ALA A 276 -18.73 13.67 42.47
N ALA A 277 -18.69 12.70 43.40
CA ALA A 277 -19.82 12.34 44.28
C ALA A 277 -19.97 13.23 45.53
N GLY A 278 -19.15 14.27 45.71
CA GLY A 278 -19.32 15.27 46.77
C GLY A 278 -19.31 14.74 48.21
N LYS A 279 -18.82 13.52 48.46
CA LYS A 279 -18.73 12.96 49.81
C LYS A 279 -17.37 13.27 50.41
N SER A 280 -17.26 14.41 51.08
CA SER A 280 -16.29 14.57 52.15
C SER A 280 -16.67 13.62 53.29
N ILE A 281 -15.81 12.66 53.61
CA ILE A 281 -15.85 11.99 54.90
C ILE A 281 -14.84 12.72 55.78
N SER A 282 -15.33 13.60 56.64
CA SER A 282 -14.53 14.13 57.74
C SER A 282 -14.59 13.13 58.90
N ALA A 283 -13.48 12.45 59.16
CA ALA A 283 -13.12 12.13 60.53
C ALA A 283 -12.01 13.11 60.91
N GLU A 284 -12.28 13.94 61.90
CA GLU A 284 -11.42 14.98 62.47
C GLU A 284 -11.39 16.30 61.68
N GLY A 285 -11.92 17.33 62.35
CA GLY A 285 -12.16 18.66 61.78
C GLY A 285 -10.87 19.40 61.46
N VAL A 286 -10.64 19.59 60.17
CA VAL A 286 -9.86 20.71 59.63
C VAL A 286 -10.65 21.26 58.44
N GLU A 287 -11.11 22.50 58.56
CA GLU A 287 -11.68 23.25 57.44
C GLU A 287 -10.59 23.47 56.38
N VAL A 288 -10.84 23.04 55.14
CA VAL A 288 -9.98 23.35 54.00
C VAL A 288 -10.74 24.30 53.07
N ASN A 289 -10.13 25.46 52.84
CA ASN A 289 -10.68 26.58 52.07
C ASN A 289 -10.99 26.21 50.61
N ALA A 290 -12.15 26.66 50.15
CA ALA A 290 -12.64 26.54 48.79
C ALA A 290 -12.02 27.59 47.85
N GLU A 291 -10.72 27.48 47.55
CA GLU A 291 -10.06 28.33 46.54
C GLU A 291 -9.00 27.53 45.75
N THR A 292 -9.45 26.65 44.84
CA THR A 292 -8.77 26.25 43.59
C THR A 292 -9.64 25.23 42.86
N THR A 293 -10.50 25.69 41.94
CA THR A 293 -11.27 24.82 41.04
C THR A 293 -10.37 24.27 39.92
N ALA A 294 -9.34 23.50 40.27
CA ALA A 294 -8.51 22.81 39.29
C ALA A 294 -9.17 21.47 38.94
N VAL A 295 -9.50 21.27 37.66
CA VAL A 295 -10.03 19.98 37.18
C VAL A 295 -8.96 18.90 37.42
N PRO A 296 -9.26 17.80 38.13
CA PRO A 296 -8.28 16.76 38.40
C PRO A 296 -7.79 16.12 37.09
N ARG A 297 -6.49 15.84 37.01
CA ARG A 297 -5.90 15.14 35.85
C ARG A 297 -6.38 13.69 35.77
N HIS A 298 -6.52 13.18 34.56
CA HIS A 298 -6.92 11.81 34.33
C HIS A 298 -5.81 10.82 34.76
N PRO A 299 -6.11 9.64 35.34
CA PRO A 299 -5.09 8.69 35.78
C PRO A 299 -4.12 8.25 34.68
N LEU A 300 -4.59 8.19 33.43
CA LEU A 300 -3.79 7.81 32.26
C LEU A 300 -3.01 8.97 31.63
N THR A 301 -2.97 10.17 32.23
CA THR A 301 -2.23 11.31 31.66
C THR A 301 -0.76 11.00 31.41
N THR A 302 -0.08 10.30 32.33
CA THR A 302 1.34 9.93 32.16
C THR A 302 1.56 8.91 31.04
N HIS A 303 0.57 8.08 30.74
CA HIS A 303 0.61 7.14 29.62
C HIS A 303 0.43 7.88 28.29
N TRP A 304 -0.48 8.87 28.26
CA TRP A 304 -0.64 9.78 27.13
C TRP A 304 0.64 10.59 26.87
N GLU A 305 1.29 11.12 27.92
CA GLU A 305 2.58 11.82 27.81
C GLU A 305 3.65 10.91 27.16
N TYR A 306 3.67 9.61 27.51
CA TYR A 306 4.57 8.64 26.88
C TYR A 306 4.20 8.36 25.41
N MET A 307 2.92 8.30 25.06
CA MET A 307 2.48 8.19 23.65
C MET A 307 2.90 9.41 22.82
N CYS A 308 2.77 10.61 23.38
CA CYS A 308 3.29 11.85 22.77
C CYS A 308 4.80 11.79 22.60
N TYR A 309 5.53 11.32 23.62
CA TYR A 309 6.98 11.09 23.53
C TYR A 309 7.33 10.12 22.40
N LEU A 310 6.64 8.98 22.27
CA LEU A 310 6.87 8.04 21.17
C LEU A 310 6.63 8.68 19.80
N CYS A 311 5.56 9.47 19.67
CA CYS A 311 5.26 10.21 18.45
C CYS A 311 6.36 11.22 18.10
N GLN A 312 6.92 11.92 19.09
CA GLN A 312 8.01 12.89 18.90
C GLN A 312 9.37 12.24 18.68
N LYS A 313 9.61 11.06 19.25
CA LYS A 313 10.87 10.31 19.14
C LYS A 313 11.03 9.64 17.76
N ARG A 314 10.00 9.63 16.93
CA ARG A 314 10.08 9.02 15.59
C ARG A 314 11.26 9.64 14.83
N PRO A 315 12.07 8.81 14.16
CA PRO A 315 13.05 9.33 13.23
C PRO A 315 12.36 10.26 12.23
N ALA A 316 12.99 11.39 11.91
CA ALA A 316 12.54 12.19 10.79
C ALA A 316 12.59 11.30 9.54
N PRO A 317 11.55 11.32 8.68
CA PRO A 317 11.60 10.62 7.42
C PRO A 317 12.82 11.10 6.62
N ASP A 318 13.48 10.19 5.92
CA ASP A 318 14.50 10.59 4.96
C ASP A 318 13.85 11.28 3.75
N ALA A 319 14.68 11.90 2.89
CA ALA A 319 14.19 12.65 1.75
C ALA A 319 13.34 11.80 0.77
N GLN A 320 13.64 10.50 0.67
CA GLN A 320 12.87 9.58 -0.15
C GLN A 320 11.49 9.34 0.49
N ALA A 321 11.44 9.00 1.77
CA ALA A 321 10.21 8.76 2.50
C ALA A 321 9.31 10.02 2.53
N GLU A 322 9.88 11.22 2.63
CA GLU A 322 9.13 12.48 2.51
C GLU A 322 8.51 12.65 1.11
N ALA A 323 9.30 12.41 0.05
CA ALA A 323 8.82 12.50 -1.33
C ALA A 323 7.73 11.46 -1.64
N GLU A 324 7.84 10.27 -1.06
CA GLU A 324 6.89 9.16 -1.26
C GLU A 324 5.63 9.26 -0.40
N ASN A 325 5.63 10.05 0.67
CA ASN A 325 4.55 10.07 1.66
C ASN A 325 3.18 10.38 1.05
N GLY A 326 3.13 11.27 0.06
CA GLY A 326 1.89 11.62 -0.65
C GLY A 326 1.39 10.53 -1.63
N TYR A 327 2.22 9.54 -1.94
CA TYR A 327 1.92 8.48 -2.91
C TYR A 327 1.58 7.14 -2.25
N ARG A 328 1.69 7.03 -0.93
CA ARG A 328 1.40 5.81 -0.17
C ARG A 328 -0.04 5.35 -0.42
N ASP A 329 -0.16 4.14 -0.96
CA ASP A 329 -1.41 3.47 -1.34
C ASP A 329 -2.29 4.23 -2.36
N TYR A 330 -1.80 5.34 -2.94
CA TYR A 330 -2.51 6.13 -3.94
C TYR A 330 -2.36 5.53 -5.34
N LEU A 331 -3.48 5.21 -5.99
CA LEU A 331 -3.49 4.55 -7.30
C LEU A 331 -3.27 5.55 -8.43
N GLN A 332 -2.26 5.27 -9.26
CA GLN A 332 -1.95 6.06 -10.45
C GLN A 332 -2.10 5.19 -11.70
N ALA A 333 -2.59 5.77 -12.79
CA ALA A 333 -2.55 5.10 -14.08
C ALA A 333 -1.07 4.94 -14.51
N PRO A 334 -0.64 3.76 -15.00
CA PRO A 334 0.68 3.60 -15.60
C PRO A 334 0.84 4.58 -16.76
N LEU A 335 2.04 5.16 -16.88
CA LEU A 335 2.35 6.04 -17.99
C LEU A 335 2.34 5.26 -19.31
N GLN A 336 2.01 5.95 -20.40
CA GLN A 336 2.10 5.39 -21.75
C GLN A 336 2.94 6.30 -22.66
N PRO A 337 4.28 6.42 -22.44
CA PRO A 337 5.11 7.37 -23.17
C PRO A 337 5.15 7.12 -24.69
N LEU A 338 4.81 5.90 -25.14
CA LEU A 338 4.68 5.60 -26.56
C LEU A 338 3.43 6.24 -27.17
N MET A 339 2.29 6.18 -26.49
CA MET A 339 1.03 6.74 -26.95
C MET A 339 0.97 8.26 -26.73
N ASP A 340 1.40 8.71 -25.56
CA ASP A 340 1.26 10.09 -25.10
C ASP A 340 2.58 10.85 -25.11
N HIS A 341 2.50 12.17 -25.26
CA HIS A 341 3.64 13.05 -25.05
C HIS A 341 3.71 13.47 -23.58
N LEU A 342 4.75 13.00 -22.88
CA LEU A 342 4.94 13.34 -21.47
C LEU A 342 5.19 14.83 -21.26
N GLU A 343 4.71 15.35 -20.14
CA GLU A 343 4.93 16.73 -19.69
C GLU A 343 6.37 16.95 -19.19
N SER A 344 6.83 18.20 -19.24
CA SER A 344 8.18 18.57 -18.77
C SER A 344 8.39 18.33 -17.27
N SER A 345 7.33 18.47 -16.48
CA SER A 345 7.28 18.15 -15.04
C SER A 345 7.56 16.67 -14.79
N THR A 346 6.98 15.77 -15.59
CA THR A 346 7.20 14.32 -15.51
C THR A 346 8.67 13.96 -15.74
N TYR A 347 9.30 14.51 -16.79
CA TYR A 347 10.74 14.33 -17.01
C TYR A 347 11.58 14.88 -15.86
N ALA A 348 11.19 16.02 -15.26
CA ALA A 348 11.90 16.58 -14.12
C ALA A 348 11.83 15.69 -12.88
N THR A 349 10.74 14.95 -12.68
CA THR A 349 10.65 13.94 -11.62
C THR A 349 11.58 12.78 -11.89
N PHE A 350 11.62 12.25 -13.12
CA PHE A 350 12.54 11.18 -13.49
C PHE A 350 14.00 11.56 -13.27
N GLU A 351 14.37 12.79 -13.66
CA GLU A 351 15.74 13.31 -13.59
C GLU A 351 16.25 13.52 -12.16
N ARG A 352 15.40 13.47 -11.14
CA ARG A 352 15.81 13.53 -9.73
C ARG A 352 16.36 12.21 -9.20
N ASP A 353 16.11 11.10 -9.90
CA ASP A 353 16.60 9.78 -9.51
C ASP A 353 18.06 9.60 -9.95
N ALA A 354 18.99 10.01 -9.08
CA ALA A 354 20.42 9.86 -9.33
C ALA A 354 20.82 8.38 -9.43
N ALA A 355 20.26 7.49 -8.60
CA ALA A 355 20.62 6.07 -8.56
C ALA A 355 20.39 5.39 -9.91
N LYS A 356 19.29 5.74 -10.60
CA LYS A 356 18.99 5.28 -11.96
C LYS A 356 20.09 5.69 -12.94
N TYR A 357 20.37 6.99 -13.08
CA TYR A 357 21.31 7.46 -14.10
C TYR A 357 22.77 7.08 -13.78
N ASP A 358 23.12 6.97 -12.50
CA ASP A 358 24.43 6.46 -12.06
C ASP A 358 24.59 4.98 -12.45
N ALA A 359 23.52 4.18 -12.41
CA ALA A 359 23.56 2.79 -12.89
C ALA A 359 23.76 2.73 -14.41
N TYR A 360 23.04 3.55 -15.18
CA TYR A 360 23.25 3.63 -16.63
C TYR A 360 24.66 4.12 -16.99
N GLU A 361 25.18 5.14 -16.31
CA GLU A 361 26.55 5.63 -16.51
C GLU A 361 27.57 4.52 -16.24
N ARG A 362 27.42 3.77 -15.15
CA ARG A 362 28.27 2.60 -14.84
C ARG A 362 28.14 1.48 -15.86
N ALA A 363 26.95 1.21 -16.37
CA ALA A 363 26.72 0.19 -17.40
C ALA A 363 27.41 0.55 -18.72
N VAL A 364 27.30 1.82 -19.15
CA VAL A 364 28.03 2.32 -20.32
C VAL A 364 29.54 2.26 -20.08
N ALA A 365 30.02 2.68 -18.90
CA ALA A 365 31.44 2.60 -18.56
C ALA A 365 31.96 1.16 -18.59
N ALA A 366 31.22 0.19 -18.06
CA ALA A 366 31.58 -1.22 -18.11
C ALA A 366 31.68 -1.73 -19.55
N PHE A 367 30.70 -1.40 -20.40
CA PHE A 367 30.75 -1.72 -21.83
C PHE A 367 31.97 -1.13 -22.53
N LEU A 368 32.27 0.15 -22.29
CA LEU A 368 33.45 0.80 -22.86
C LEU A 368 34.76 0.17 -22.37
N GLY A 369 34.79 -0.28 -21.10
CA GLY A 369 35.92 -1.01 -20.52
C GLY A 369 36.19 -2.33 -21.23
N ASP A 370 35.13 -3.10 -21.52
CA ASP A 370 35.26 -4.37 -22.25
C ASP A 370 35.71 -4.14 -23.70
N LEU A 371 35.19 -3.11 -24.37
CA LEU A 371 35.66 -2.70 -25.69
C LEU A 371 37.12 -2.22 -25.67
N ALA A 372 37.56 -1.60 -24.56
CA ALA A 372 38.93 -1.15 -24.33
C ALA A 372 39.90 -2.33 -24.10
N GLY A 373 39.44 -3.42 -23.49
CA GLY A 373 40.22 -4.64 -23.21
C GLY A 373 40.36 -5.60 -24.39
N ALA A 374 39.53 -5.48 -25.43
CA ALA A 374 39.62 -6.30 -26.62
C ALA A 374 40.94 -6.04 -27.40
N PRO A 375 41.61 -7.09 -27.92
CA PRO A 375 42.86 -6.93 -28.68
C PRO A 375 42.58 -6.25 -30.02
N VAL A 376 42.79 -4.93 -30.08
CA VAL A 376 42.70 -4.12 -31.30
C VAL A 376 44.05 -3.46 -31.53
N ALA A 377 44.50 -3.40 -32.80
CA ALA A 377 45.68 -2.62 -33.16
C ALA A 377 45.46 -1.15 -32.75
N GLU A 378 46.35 -0.60 -31.93
CA GLU A 378 46.28 0.71 -31.27
C GLU A 378 46.07 1.88 -32.25
N THR A 379 46.42 1.68 -33.53
CA THR A 379 46.30 2.65 -34.63
C THR A 379 44.95 2.65 -35.34
N GLN A 380 43.94 1.89 -34.89
CA GLN A 380 42.64 1.73 -35.58
C GLN A 380 41.39 1.97 -34.73
N ARG A 381 41.49 2.43 -33.47
CA ARG A 381 40.29 2.67 -32.65
C ARG A 381 39.45 3.82 -33.22
N LYS A 382 38.39 3.46 -33.94
CA LYS A 382 37.34 4.38 -34.39
C LYS A 382 36.60 4.92 -33.17
N SER A 383 36.05 6.13 -33.28
CA SER A 383 35.14 6.68 -32.27
C SER A 383 33.98 5.72 -32.03
N VAL A 384 33.70 5.41 -30.77
CA VAL A 384 32.56 4.57 -30.39
C VAL A 384 31.26 5.31 -30.71
N ARG A 385 30.30 4.62 -31.33
CA ARG A 385 29.01 5.19 -31.69
C ARG A 385 27.92 4.59 -30.81
N VAL A 386 27.24 5.45 -30.05
CA VAL A 386 26.12 5.07 -29.17
C VAL A 386 24.84 5.72 -29.65
N LEU A 387 23.75 4.96 -29.77
CA LEU A 387 22.42 5.52 -29.95
C LEU A 387 21.70 5.55 -28.60
N VAL A 388 21.21 6.70 -28.18
CA VAL A 388 20.25 6.81 -27.08
C VAL A 388 18.84 6.83 -27.66
N ALA A 389 18.10 5.74 -27.50
CA ALA A 389 16.75 5.55 -28.02
C ALA A 389 15.69 5.92 -26.96
N GLY A 390 14.91 6.97 -27.22
CA GLY A 390 14.03 7.59 -26.21
C GLY A 390 14.82 8.55 -25.31
N ALA A 391 15.50 9.53 -25.90
CA ALA A 391 16.44 10.38 -25.18
C ALA A 391 15.80 11.33 -24.14
N GLY A 392 14.49 11.55 -24.20
CA GLY A 392 13.77 12.49 -23.33
C GLY A 392 14.39 13.88 -23.40
N ARG A 393 14.80 14.43 -22.26
CA ARG A 393 15.55 15.71 -22.20
C ARG A 393 17.07 15.54 -22.13
N GLY A 394 17.58 14.33 -22.32
CA GLY A 394 19.01 14.04 -22.48
C GLY A 394 19.82 13.56 -21.26
N PRO A 395 19.25 13.09 -20.14
CA PRO A 395 20.08 12.62 -19.02
C PRO A 395 20.96 11.40 -19.41
N LEU A 396 20.44 10.45 -20.19
CA LEU A 396 21.22 9.29 -20.66
C LEU A 396 22.29 9.64 -21.70
N VAL A 397 22.04 10.65 -22.54
CA VAL A 397 23.06 11.20 -23.45
C VAL A 397 24.24 11.72 -22.63
N SER A 398 23.94 12.52 -21.60
CA SER A 398 24.96 13.10 -20.72
C SER A 398 25.71 12.02 -19.92
N ALA A 399 24.99 11.02 -19.39
CA ALA A 399 25.58 9.87 -18.70
C ALA A 399 26.53 9.07 -19.60
N SER A 400 26.14 8.82 -20.86
CA SER A 400 26.99 8.10 -21.81
C SER A 400 28.28 8.85 -22.12
N LEU A 401 28.20 10.17 -22.30
CA LEU A 401 29.37 11.03 -22.55
C LEU A 401 30.29 11.10 -21.34
N ARG A 402 29.74 11.22 -20.12
CA ARG A 402 30.55 11.21 -18.88
C ARG A 402 31.26 9.88 -18.66
N ALA A 403 30.60 8.74 -18.92
CA ALA A 403 31.24 7.43 -18.88
C ALA A 403 32.42 7.34 -19.87
N ALA A 404 32.24 7.88 -21.07
CA ALA A 404 33.29 7.93 -22.09
C ALA A 404 34.48 8.80 -21.65
N ASP A 405 34.22 9.99 -21.09
CA ASP A 405 35.26 10.91 -20.61
C ASP A 405 36.03 10.32 -19.44
N ALA A 406 35.35 9.66 -18.50
CA ALA A 406 35.98 8.99 -17.37
C ALA A 406 37.00 7.91 -17.79
N LEU A 407 36.77 7.28 -18.96
CA LEU A 407 37.64 6.25 -19.52
C LEU A 407 38.53 6.74 -20.67
N ASN A 408 38.48 8.03 -21.00
CA ASN A 408 39.17 8.64 -22.16
C ASN A 408 38.88 7.92 -23.48
N VAL A 409 37.63 7.48 -23.69
CA VAL A 409 37.19 6.82 -24.92
C VAL A 409 36.49 7.83 -25.83
N PRO A 410 36.97 8.05 -27.07
CA PRO A 410 36.26 8.90 -28.03
C PRO A 410 34.88 8.33 -28.36
N MET A 411 33.84 9.14 -28.18
CA MET A 411 32.43 8.73 -28.37
C MET A 411 31.63 9.78 -29.12
N GLN A 412 30.81 9.31 -30.07
CA GLN A 412 29.70 10.04 -30.68
C GLN A 412 28.38 9.44 -30.22
N VAL A 413 27.44 10.29 -29.83
CA VAL A 413 26.10 9.89 -29.37
C VAL A 413 25.04 10.42 -30.32
N THR A 414 24.16 9.54 -30.78
CA THR A 414 22.93 9.95 -31.47
C THR A 414 21.79 9.92 -30.48
N ALA A 415 21.10 11.05 -30.26
CA ALA A 415 19.96 11.15 -29.38
C ALA A 415 18.66 11.11 -30.20
N LEU A 416 17.92 10.01 -30.07
CA LEU A 416 16.68 9.74 -30.78
C LEU A 416 15.48 9.94 -29.86
N GLU A 417 14.56 10.81 -30.24
CA GLU A 417 13.35 11.10 -29.45
C GLU A 417 12.17 11.36 -30.39
N LYS A 418 10.98 10.84 -30.06
CA LYS A 418 9.75 11.08 -30.85
C LYS A 418 8.98 12.30 -30.37
N ASN A 419 9.05 12.62 -29.08
CA ASN A 419 8.31 13.69 -28.46
C ASN A 419 8.87 15.05 -28.93
N PRO A 420 8.13 15.82 -29.75
CA PRO A 420 8.64 17.08 -30.30
C PRO A 420 8.95 18.11 -29.20
N TYR A 421 8.24 18.04 -28.07
CA TYR A 421 8.44 18.96 -26.95
C TYR A 421 9.72 18.65 -26.17
N ALA A 422 10.00 17.37 -25.90
CA ALA A 422 11.25 16.94 -25.30
C ALA A 422 12.44 17.18 -26.25
N PHE A 423 12.24 16.95 -27.55
CA PHE A 423 13.22 17.21 -28.61
C PHE A 423 13.64 18.69 -28.68
N SER A 424 12.70 19.63 -28.42
CA SER A 424 13.04 21.05 -28.28
C SER A 424 14.06 21.29 -27.15
N GLY A 425 13.90 20.61 -26.02
CA GLY A 425 14.87 20.63 -24.91
C GLY A 425 16.23 20.05 -25.29
N LEU A 426 16.27 18.98 -26.08
CA LEU A 426 17.52 18.41 -26.61
C LEU A 426 18.26 19.41 -27.52
N ARG A 427 17.54 20.13 -28.40
CA ARG A 427 18.12 21.17 -29.26
C ARG A 427 18.75 22.30 -28.44
N HIS A 428 18.09 22.70 -27.35
CA HIS A 428 18.65 23.68 -26.43
C HIS A 428 19.92 23.16 -25.74
N ARG A 429 19.91 21.92 -25.24
CA ARG A 429 21.13 21.31 -24.65
C ARG A 429 22.27 21.19 -25.65
N LEU A 430 22.02 20.80 -26.89
CA LEU A 430 23.06 20.73 -27.93
C LEU A 430 23.75 22.10 -28.15
N ALA A 431 22.99 23.20 -28.06
CA ALA A 431 23.52 24.55 -28.25
C ALA A 431 24.33 25.04 -27.03
N GLU A 432 23.84 24.77 -25.82
CA GLU A 432 24.35 25.37 -24.58
C GLU A 432 25.31 24.46 -23.79
N ASP A 433 25.14 23.14 -23.84
CA ASP A 433 25.94 22.18 -23.07
C ASP A 433 27.25 21.86 -23.78
N ALA A 434 28.36 22.31 -23.19
CA ALA A 434 29.69 22.11 -23.72
C ALA A 434 30.06 20.62 -23.85
N LEU A 435 29.49 19.73 -23.03
CA LEU A 435 29.71 18.28 -23.12
C LEU A 435 29.17 17.69 -24.42
N TRP A 436 28.12 18.31 -24.99
CA TRP A 436 27.40 17.78 -26.15
C TRP A 436 27.98 18.26 -27.50
N ARG A 437 28.65 19.41 -27.49
CA ARG A 437 29.16 20.07 -28.70
C ARG A 437 30.07 19.13 -29.49
N ASP A 438 29.83 19.05 -30.80
CA ASP A 438 30.57 18.21 -31.77
C ASP A 438 30.54 16.68 -31.49
N ARG A 439 29.80 16.24 -30.47
CA ARG A 439 29.70 14.82 -30.07
C ARG A 439 28.30 14.26 -30.17
N VAL A 440 27.27 15.11 -30.20
CA VAL A 440 25.87 14.68 -30.21
C VAL A 440 25.18 15.03 -31.53
N GLU A 441 24.55 14.03 -32.14
CA GLU A 441 23.61 14.18 -33.25
C GLU A 441 22.18 13.99 -32.75
N LEU A 442 21.24 14.83 -33.21
CA LEU A 442 19.84 14.77 -32.78
C LEU A 442 18.94 14.23 -33.89
N VAL A 443 18.09 13.25 -33.57
CA VAL A 443 17.09 12.69 -34.49
C VAL A 443 15.70 12.77 -33.89
N HIS A 444 14.78 13.45 -34.58
CA HIS A 444 13.37 13.53 -34.22
C HIS A 444 12.58 12.47 -35.00
N SER A 445 12.35 11.31 -34.41
CA SER A 445 11.60 10.20 -35.02
C SER A 445 11.12 9.22 -33.97
N ASP A 446 10.07 8.47 -34.29
CA ASP A 446 9.82 7.19 -33.63
C ASP A 446 10.93 6.21 -34.02
N MET A 447 11.46 5.45 -33.05
CA MET A 447 12.54 4.50 -33.29
C MET A 447 12.12 3.33 -34.18
N ARG A 448 10.82 3.01 -34.20
CA ARG A 448 10.26 1.92 -35.00
C ARG A 448 10.10 2.31 -36.47
N SER A 449 10.02 3.61 -36.77
CA SER A 449 9.84 4.12 -38.13
C SER A 449 11.15 4.42 -38.85
N PHE A 450 12.30 4.04 -38.30
CA PHE A 450 13.57 4.10 -39.03
C PHE A 450 13.50 3.16 -40.25
N ASP A 451 13.25 3.69 -41.44
CA ASP A 451 13.25 2.89 -42.68
C ASP A 451 14.67 2.71 -43.23
N ALA A 452 14.84 1.85 -44.23
CA ALA A 452 16.17 1.58 -44.82
C ALA A 452 16.82 2.83 -45.45
N ALA A 453 16.02 3.79 -45.94
CA ALA A 453 16.50 5.03 -46.54
C ALA A 453 17.01 6.02 -45.48
N SER A 454 16.28 6.17 -44.38
CA SER A 454 16.69 6.91 -43.19
C SER A 454 17.89 6.24 -42.54
N MET A 455 17.90 4.91 -42.43
CA MET A 455 19.07 4.17 -42.00
C MET A 455 20.27 4.47 -42.92
N ALA A 456 20.14 4.51 -44.24
CA ALA A 456 21.27 4.81 -45.12
C ALA A 456 21.83 6.24 -44.96
N SER A 457 21.02 7.22 -44.55
CA SER A 457 21.51 8.57 -44.24
C SER A 457 22.23 8.67 -42.90
N PHE A 458 21.90 7.82 -41.92
CA PHE A 458 22.46 7.86 -40.56
C PHE A 458 23.47 6.72 -40.27
N CYS A 459 23.40 5.64 -41.03
CA CYS A 459 24.14 4.39 -40.89
C CYS A 459 24.93 4.12 -42.20
N HIS A 460 26.27 4.25 -42.16
CA HIS A 460 27.16 3.80 -43.22
C HIS A 460 27.15 2.25 -43.36
N SER A 461 26.32 1.76 -44.28
CA SER A 461 26.27 0.44 -44.97
C SER A 461 26.42 -0.91 -44.22
N GLU A 462 26.84 -1.03 -42.96
CA GLU A 462 27.19 -2.34 -42.33
C GLU A 462 26.72 -2.52 -40.85
N GLY A 463 25.74 -1.75 -40.35
CA GLY A 463 25.44 -1.69 -38.91
C GLY A 463 26.43 -0.74 -38.21
N THR A 464 25.94 0.22 -37.42
CA THR A 464 26.70 1.46 -37.19
C THR A 464 26.84 1.92 -35.77
N TYR A 465 26.17 1.26 -34.83
CA TYR A 465 26.28 1.59 -33.42
C TYR A 465 26.88 0.43 -32.65
N ASP A 466 27.85 0.74 -31.79
CA ASP A 466 28.46 -0.24 -30.89
C ASP A 466 27.53 -0.51 -29.70
N ALA A 467 26.70 0.47 -29.32
CA ALA A 467 25.65 0.26 -28.33
C ALA A 467 24.35 1.04 -28.63
N VAL A 468 23.23 0.48 -28.20
CA VAL A 468 21.95 1.18 -28.06
C VAL A 468 21.62 1.27 -26.57
N VAL A 469 21.40 2.49 -26.08
CA VAL A 469 21.03 2.77 -24.69
C VAL A 469 19.58 3.27 -24.67
N SER A 470 18.74 2.68 -23.83
CA SER A 470 17.33 3.09 -23.68
C SER A 470 16.85 2.95 -22.24
N GLU A 471 15.85 3.74 -21.88
CA GLU A 471 15.12 3.61 -20.61
C GLU A 471 13.63 3.80 -20.96
N LEU A 472 12.99 2.67 -21.21
CA LEU A 472 11.59 2.55 -21.67
C LEU A 472 10.83 1.58 -20.73
N LEU A 473 11.31 1.45 -19.49
CA LEU A 473 10.83 0.43 -18.55
C LEU A 473 9.72 1.01 -17.70
N GLY A 474 8.61 0.27 -17.59
CA GLY A 474 7.58 0.55 -16.60
C GLY A 474 7.81 -0.20 -15.29
N SER A 475 6.88 -0.05 -14.34
CA SER A 475 6.92 -0.74 -13.03
C SER A 475 6.91 -2.28 -13.09
N LEU A 476 6.49 -2.86 -14.21
CA LEU A 476 6.53 -4.30 -14.52
C LEU A 476 7.60 -4.62 -15.57
N GLY A 477 8.52 -3.68 -15.86
CA GLY A 477 9.53 -3.81 -16.89
C GLY A 477 8.97 -3.52 -18.28
N ASP A 478 8.11 -4.40 -18.82
CA ASP A 478 7.67 -4.32 -20.22
C ASP A 478 6.37 -3.53 -20.46
N ASN A 479 5.71 -3.04 -19.40
CA ASN A 479 4.41 -2.36 -19.48
C ASN A 479 4.44 -0.93 -20.04
N GLU A 480 5.60 -0.48 -20.53
CA GLU A 480 5.78 0.74 -21.34
C GLU A 480 6.27 0.43 -22.76
N LEU A 481 6.08 -0.82 -23.21
CA LEU A 481 6.29 -1.26 -24.59
C LEU A 481 7.76 -1.20 -25.05
N SER A 482 8.71 -1.29 -24.10
CA SER A 482 10.13 -1.48 -24.40
C SER A 482 10.40 -2.60 -25.42
N PRO A 483 9.77 -3.80 -25.33
CA PRO A 483 10.00 -4.85 -26.32
C PRO A 483 9.71 -4.41 -27.76
N GLU A 484 8.52 -3.87 -28.02
CA GLU A 484 8.10 -3.45 -29.37
C GLU A 484 8.91 -2.26 -29.89
N CYS A 485 9.29 -1.33 -28.99
CA CYS A 485 10.14 -0.21 -29.33
C CYS A 485 11.54 -0.68 -29.77
N LEU A 486 12.19 -1.51 -28.95
CA LEU A 486 13.56 -1.97 -29.20
C LEU A 486 13.65 -2.98 -30.33
N ASP A 487 12.66 -3.86 -30.51
CA ASP A 487 12.63 -4.76 -31.65
C ASP A 487 12.57 -4.01 -32.99
N GLY A 488 12.01 -2.79 -33.00
CA GLY A 488 11.93 -1.94 -34.19
C GLY A 488 13.28 -1.41 -34.68
N ILE A 489 14.30 -1.43 -33.82
CA ILE A 489 15.58 -0.75 -34.08
C ILE A 489 16.83 -1.56 -33.74
N VAL A 490 16.92 -2.21 -32.58
CA VAL A 490 18.18 -2.73 -31.99
C VAL A 490 18.89 -3.71 -32.92
N ASP A 491 18.23 -4.77 -33.38
CA ASP A 491 18.82 -5.79 -34.27
C ASP A 491 19.18 -5.24 -35.66
N ARG A 492 18.65 -4.07 -36.04
CA ARG A 492 18.83 -3.49 -37.38
C ARG A 492 20.03 -2.54 -37.46
N ILE A 493 20.40 -1.91 -36.35
CA ILE A 493 21.39 -0.83 -36.32
C ILE A 493 22.69 -1.19 -35.61
N LEU A 494 22.67 -2.21 -34.74
CA LEU A 494 23.86 -2.64 -34.03
C LEU A 494 24.89 -3.20 -35.00
N ALA A 495 26.15 -2.80 -34.81
CA ALA A 495 27.28 -3.44 -35.47
C ALA A 495 27.43 -4.90 -34.99
N PRO A 496 28.11 -5.78 -35.74
CA PRO A 496 28.44 -7.11 -35.25
C PRO A 496 29.16 -7.06 -33.89
N GLY A 497 28.59 -7.69 -32.87
CA GLY A 497 29.10 -7.66 -31.48
C GLY A 497 28.65 -6.44 -30.66
N GLY A 498 27.86 -5.53 -31.23
CA GLY A 498 27.24 -4.42 -30.52
C GLY A 498 26.21 -4.87 -29.49
N VAL A 499 25.89 -3.99 -28.55
CA VAL A 499 25.12 -4.34 -27.35
C VAL A 499 23.91 -3.43 -27.13
N SER A 500 22.86 -3.96 -26.50
CA SER A 500 21.76 -3.16 -25.96
C SER A 500 21.96 -2.97 -24.45
N ILE A 501 21.63 -1.77 -23.96
CA ILE A 501 21.56 -1.40 -22.55
C ILE A 501 20.17 -0.77 -22.34
N PRO A 502 19.20 -1.45 -21.69
CA PRO A 502 19.36 -2.72 -20.98
C PRO A 502 19.58 -3.92 -21.90
N ARG A 503 20.26 -4.92 -21.34
CA ARG A 503 20.51 -6.22 -21.94
C ARG A 503 19.31 -7.14 -21.79
N SER A 504 18.68 -7.10 -20.62
CA SER A 504 17.46 -7.85 -20.34
C SER A 504 16.68 -7.23 -19.20
N TYR A 505 15.43 -7.66 -19.07
CA TYR A 505 14.59 -7.39 -17.93
C TYR A 505 13.53 -8.46 -17.78
N THR A 506 13.18 -8.75 -16.53
CA THR A 506 12.24 -9.77 -16.11
C THR A 506 11.22 -9.16 -15.17
N SER A 507 9.94 -9.32 -15.49
CA SER A 507 8.84 -8.96 -14.59
C SER A 507 8.67 -9.99 -13.49
N TYR A 508 8.19 -9.56 -12.32
CA TYR A 508 7.89 -10.44 -11.18
C TYR A 508 6.51 -10.11 -10.63
N ILE A 509 5.79 -11.12 -10.13
CA ILE A 509 4.53 -10.93 -9.41
C ILE A 509 4.52 -11.65 -8.07
N ALA A 510 3.76 -11.11 -7.12
CA ALA A 510 3.50 -11.73 -5.82
C ALA A 510 2.04 -11.53 -5.40
N PRO A 511 1.33 -12.54 -4.88
CA PRO A 511 0.02 -12.34 -4.27
C PRO A 511 0.13 -11.43 -3.03
N VAL A 512 -0.79 -10.48 -2.91
CA VAL A 512 -0.73 -9.44 -1.87
C VAL A 512 -2.06 -9.24 -1.17
N SER A 513 -2.01 -9.09 0.16
CA SER A 513 -3.09 -8.47 0.93
C SER A 513 -2.84 -6.97 1.01
N ALA A 514 -3.67 -6.16 0.34
CA ALA A 514 -3.54 -4.70 0.29
C ALA A 514 -4.93 -4.07 0.26
N TYR A 515 -5.65 -4.09 1.40
CA TYR A 515 -7.04 -3.65 1.43
C TYR A 515 -7.23 -2.22 0.93
N ARG A 516 -6.33 -1.29 1.27
CA ARG A 516 -6.48 0.12 0.89
C ARG A 516 -6.43 0.32 -0.63
N ALA A 517 -5.41 -0.24 -1.28
CA ALA A 517 -5.30 -0.23 -2.74
C ALA A 517 -6.52 -0.90 -3.40
N PHE A 518 -6.99 -2.02 -2.86
CA PHE A 518 -8.22 -2.66 -3.33
C PHE A 518 -9.47 -1.78 -3.16
N ALA A 519 -9.64 -1.16 -2.00
CA ALA A 519 -10.79 -0.32 -1.70
C ALA A 519 -10.81 0.94 -2.59
N GLU A 520 -9.63 1.50 -2.90
CA GLU A 520 -9.50 2.63 -3.82
C GLU A 520 -9.91 2.25 -5.25
N ALA A 521 -9.46 1.11 -5.77
CA ALA A 521 -9.89 0.60 -7.08
C ALA A 521 -11.40 0.28 -7.10
N ARG A 522 -11.90 -0.38 -6.05
CA ARG A 522 -13.31 -0.78 -5.94
C ARG A 522 -14.26 0.41 -5.79
N ARG A 523 -13.79 1.55 -5.29
CA ARG A 523 -14.60 2.77 -5.07
C ARG A 523 -15.32 3.26 -6.33
N TYR A 524 -14.80 2.95 -7.51
CA TYR A 524 -15.43 3.30 -8.79
C TYR A 524 -16.64 2.43 -9.15
N GLU A 525 -16.82 1.29 -8.46
CA GLU A 525 -17.95 0.38 -8.64
C GLU A 525 -18.13 -0.12 -10.09
N ASP A 526 -17.04 -0.20 -10.85
CA ASP A 526 -17.05 -0.69 -12.22
C ASP A 526 -16.03 -1.82 -12.46
N VAL A 527 -16.25 -2.58 -13.53
CA VAL A 527 -15.33 -3.66 -13.95
C VAL A 527 -14.03 -3.08 -14.48
N LYS A 528 -14.06 -1.88 -15.07
CA LYS A 528 -12.91 -1.29 -15.75
C LYS A 528 -11.73 -1.08 -14.79
N HIS A 529 -11.97 -0.48 -13.63
CA HIS A 529 -10.93 -0.22 -12.63
C HIS A 529 -10.44 -1.52 -11.98
N MET A 530 -11.31 -2.51 -11.82
CA MET A 530 -10.92 -3.84 -11.32
C MET A 530 -10.19 -4.69 -12.37
N GLU A 531 -10.18 -4.26 -13.64
CA GLU A 531 -9.44 -4.85 -14.75
C GLU A 531 -8.36 -3.92 -15.31
N THR A 532 -7.92 -2.95 -14.50
CA THR A 532 -6.82 -2.03 -14.82
C THR A 532 -5.68 -2.21 -13.82
N THR A 533 -4.45 -2.18 -14.30
CA THR A 533 -3.25 -2.17 -13.45
C THR A 533 -2.91 -0.75 -13.02
N PHE A 534 -2.41 -0.55 -11.81
CA PHE A 534 -2.08 0.76 -11.26
C PHE A 534 -0.63 0.84 -10.79
N VAL A 535 0.03 1.97 -10.98
CA VAL A 535 1.30 2.26 -10.30
C VAL A 535 0.97 2.80 -8.90
N VAL A 536 1.55 2.21 -7.85
CA VAL A 536 1.24 2.59 -6.46
C VAL A 536 2.42 2.33 -5.53
N LYS A 537 2.72 3.28 -4.65
CA LYS A 537 3.63 3.04 -3.52
C LYS A 537 2.89 2.22 -2.48
N LEU A 538 2.90 0.89 -2.63
CA LEU A 538 2.30 -0.02 -1.67
C LEU A 538 2.89 0.21 -0.27
N HIS A 539 2.05 0.65 0.68
CA HIS A 539 2.43 0.95 2.06
C HIS A 539 1.68 0.04 3.02
N ALA A 540 0.35 0.12 3.08
CA ALA A 540 -0.51 -0.75 3.89
C ALA A 540 -0.77 -2.08 3.18
N HIS A 541 0.25 -2.94 3.15
CA HIS A 541 0.19 -4.24 2.48
C HIS A 541 0.96 -5.34 3.22
N HIS A 542 0.68 -6.58 2.84
CA HIS A 542 1.42 -7.77 3.23
C HIS A 542 1.51 -8.75 2.04
N LEU A 543 2.72 -9.09 1.60
CA LEU A 543 2.93 -10.10 0.57
C LEU A 543 2.63 -11.50 1.14
N LEU A 544 1.81 -12.26 0.43
CA LEU A 544 1.37 -13.60 0.84
C LEU A 544 2.37 -14.70 0.45
N ALA A 545 3.28 -14.38 -0.46
CA ALA A 545 4.40 -15.20 -0.90
C ALA A 545 5.51 -14.29 -1.47
N LYS A 546 6.72 -14.83 -1.65
CA LYS A 546 7.82 -14.10 -2.32
C LYS A 546 7.47 -13.87 -3.79
N PRO A 547 7.92 -12.75 -4.40
CA PRO A 547 7.76 -12.55 -5.83
C PRO A 547 8.41 -13.64 -6.66
N LEU A 548 7.73 -14.09 -7.71
CA LEU A 548 8.23 -15.05 -8.69
C LEU A 548 8.35 -14.39 -10.08
N PRO A 549 9.34 -14.80 -10.89
CA PRO A 549 9.54 -14.25 -12.22
C PRO A 549 8.43 -14.66 -13.18
N CYS A 550 8.11 -13.75 -14.11
CA CYS A 550 7.02 -13.86 -15.08
C CYS A 550 7.53 -13.79 -16.52
N HIS A 551 7.63 -12.58 -17.08
CA HIS A 551 7.94 -12.35 -18.49
C HIS A 551 9.35 -11.78 -18.60
N SER A 552 10.19 -12.42 -19.42
CA SER A 552 11.54 -11.96 -19.70
C SER A 552 11.69 -11.50 -21.15
N PHE A 553 12.48 -10.44 -21.32
CA PHE A 553 12.83 -9.87 -22.61
C PHE A 553 14.33 -9.61 -22.68
N TYR A 554 14.91 -9.88 -23.85
CA TYR A 554 16.35 -9.82 -24.10
C TYR A 554 16.62 -9.00 -25.36
N HIS A 555 17.68 -8.20 -25.32
CA HIS A 555 18.06 -7.29 -26.41
C HIS A 555 19.59 -7.31 -26.62
N PRO A 556 20.09 -7.38 -27.86
CA PRO A 556 19.41 -7.73 -29.10
C PRO A 556 18.80 -9.15 -29.05
N ARG A 557 17.74 -9.38 -29.82
CA ARG A 557 17.10 -10.71 -29.92
C ARG A 557 17.88 -11.69 -30.77
N SER A 558 18.64 -11.18 -31.71
CA SER A 558 19.50 -11.99 -32.57
C SER A 558 20.62 -12.71 -31.82
N VAL A 559 20.92 -12.30 -30.58
CA VAL A 559 21.97 -12.90 -29.75
C VAL A 559 21.34 -13.72 -28.61
N PRO A 560 21.63 -15.03 -28.52
CA PRO A 560 21.16 -15.85 -27.40
C PRO A 560 21.65 -15.29 -26.05
N PRO A 561 20.79 -15.24 -25.01
CA PRO A 561 21.20 -14.72 -23.73
C PRO A 561 22.19 -15.66 -23.02
N SER A 562 23.30 -15.09 -22.56
CA SER A 562 24.27 -15.76 -21.71
C SER A 562 23.77 -15.82 -20.25
N PRO A 563 24.38 -16.62 -19.36
CA PRO A 563 23.95 -16.68 -17.96
C PRO A 563 23.96 -15.34 -17.22
N ILE A 564 24.90 -14.44 -17.54
CA ILE A 564 24.99 -13.11 -16.92
C ILE A 564 23.88 -12.16 -17.43
N ASP A 565 23.28 -12.46 -18.57
CA ASP A 565 22.16 -11.70 -19.14
C ASP A 565 20.81 -12.12 -18.51
N ARG A 566 20.78 -13.12 -17.63
CA ARG A 566 19.54 -13.63 -17.03
C ARG A 566 19.37 -13.08 -15.62
N CYS A 567 18.17 -12.57 -15.34
CA CYS A 567 17.79 -12.23 -13.97
C CYS A 567 17.67 -13.49 -13.11
N GLU A 568 17.87 -13.35 -11.80
CA GLU A 568 17.87 -14.48 -10.89
C GLU A 568 16.49 -15.17 -10.81
N GLY A 569 16.44 -16.48 -11.04
CA GLY A 569 15.20 -17.26 -11.05
C GLY A 569 14.49 -17.30 -12.40
N ASP A 570 14.99 -16.58 -13.41
CA ASP A 570 14.51 -16.72 -14.79
C ASP A 570 14.86 -18.12 -15.33
N VAL A 571 13.85 -18.98 -15.39
CA VAL A 571 13.98 -20.36 -15.90
C VAL A 571 13.98 -20.42 -17.44
N GLY A 572 13.82 -19.28 -18.11
CA GLY A 572 13.55 -19.20 -19.55
C GLY A 572 12.10 -19.57 -19.86
N ASP A 573 11.55 -18.97 -20.91
CA ASP A 573 10.18 -19.20 -21.35
C ASP A 573 9.93 -20.70 -21.58
N VAL A 574 8.99 -21.30 -20.82
CA VAL A 574 8.72 -22.75 -20.85
C VAL A 574 8.10 -23.20 -22.18
N ARG A 575 7.75 -22.30 -23.10
CA ARG A 575 7.30 -22.63 -24.46
C ARG A 575 7.67 -21.57 -25.49
N SER A 576 8.94 -21.50 -25.91
CA SER A 576 9.28 -20.87 -27.20
C SER A 576 8.92 -21.82 -28.35
N GLU A 577 7.63 -22.10 -28.58
CA GLU A 577 7.21 -22.84 -29.77
C GLU A 577 7.32 -21.93 -31.01
N THR A 578 8.44 -22.07 -31.71
CA THR A 578 8.60 -21.92 -33.17
C THR A 578 7.90 -20.76 -33.88
N TRP A 579 8.73 -19.79 -34.30
CA TRP A 579 8.66 -19.01 -35.55
C TRP A 579 7.39 -19.20 -36.39
N ARG A 580 6.46 -18.25 -36.37
CA ARG A 580 5.44 -18.11 -37.42
C ARG A 580 5.71 -16.88 -38.28
N ARG A 581 6.21 -17.11 -39.49
CA ARG A 581 6.10 -16.15 -40.60
C ARG A 581 4.62 -16.10 -40.99
N ASP A 582 3.90 -15.05 -40.63
CA ASP A 582 2.66 -14.74 -41.34
C ASP A 582 2.97 -13.79 -42.49
N SER A 583 2.63 -14.23 -43.69
CA SER A 583 2.93 -13.56 -44.96
C SER A 583 1.77 -12.67 -45.36
N GLY A 584 1.98 -11.36 -45.28
CA GLY A 584 1.20 -10.40 -46.06
C GLY A 584 0.43 -9.38 -45.24
N LYS A 585 1.12 -8.31 -44.84
CA LYS A 585 0.63 -6.92 -44.77
C LYS A 585 1.84 -6.01 -44.66
N THR A 586 1.82 -4.90 -45.38
CA THR A 586 2.92 -3.95 -45.57
C THR A 586 3.24 -3.17 -44.30
N PHE A 587 4.09 -3.76 -43.47
CA PHE A 587 5.12 -3.24 -42.57
C PHE A 587 5.99 -4.47 -42.29
N PRO A 588 7.31 -4.42 -42.06
CA PRO A 588 7.88 -5.43 -41.18
C PRO A 588 7.69 -4.88 -39.76
N PRO A 589 6.59 -5.21 -39.04
CA PRO A 589 6.72 -5.25 -37.60
C PRO A 589 7.88 -6.20 -37.30
N SER A 590 8.55 -6.00 -36.17
CA SER A 590 9.47 -6.99 -35.66
C SER A 590 8.91 -8.40 -35.87
N THR A 591 9.63 -9.27 -36.57
CA THR A 591 9.22 -10.67 -36.77
C THR A 591 9.19 -11.47 -35.46
N TRP A 592 9.50 -10.80 -34.36
CA TRP A 592 9.58 -11.35 -33.03
C TRP A 592 8.22 -11.33 -32.35
N ASP A 593 7.85 -12.47 -31.81
CA ASP A 593 6.65 -12.60 -30.99
C ASP A 593 6.92 -12.08 -29.58
N ASN A 594 6.15 -11.07 -29.18
CA ASN A 594 6.19 -10.43 -27.88
C ASN A 594 5.03 -10.86 -26.97
N GLU A 595 4.15 -11.75 -27.42
CA GLU A 595 3.17 -12.37 -26.52
C GLU A 595 3.88 -13.25 -25.50
N ARG A 596 3.39 -13.26 -24.26
CA ARG A 596 3.95 -14.06 -23.17
C ARG A 596 2.84 -14.70 -22.36
N THR A 597 3.12 -15.87 -21.80
CA THR A 597 2.26 -16.54 -20.84
C THR A 597 3.12 -16.98 -19.66
N ALA A 598 2.76 -16.57 -18.45
CA ALA A 598 3.40 -17.01 -17.22
C ALA A 598 2.40 -17.75 -16.33
N ARG A 599 2.89 -18.78 -15.65
CA ARG A 599 2.24 -19.47 -14.54
C ARG A 599 3.20 -19.41 -13.36
N CYS A 600 2.80 -18.74 -12.28
CA CYS A 600 3.56 -18.65 -11.03
C CYS A 600 2.86 -19.47 -9.95
N ASP A 601 3.49 -20.54 -9.48
CA ASP A 601 2.99 -21.40 -8.41
C ASP A 601 3.65 -21.01 -7.07
N PHE A 602 2.86 -20.46 -6.15
CA PHE A 602 3.27 -20.00 -4.84
C PHE A 602 2.94 -21.05 -3.78
N ALA A 603 3.96 -21.84 -3.41
CA ALA A 603 3.84 -22.84 -2.35
C ALA A 603 3.70 -22.17 -0.97
N ARG A 604 2.73 -22.63 -0.16
CA ARG A 604 2.37 -22.01 1.13
C ARG A 604 2.11 -23.04 2.25
N PRO A 605 2.93 -24.10 2.42
CA PRO A 605 2.60 -25.26 3.27
C PRO A 605 2.33 -24.91 4.74
N ASP A 606 3.02 -23.90 5.28
CA ASP A 606 2.88 -23.46 6.69
C ASP A 606 2.27 -22.06 6.81
N ALA A 607 1.74 -21.51 5.72
CA ALA A 607 1.21 -20.15 5.74
C ALA A 607 -0.20 -20.13 6.37
N PRO A 608 -0.51 -19.13 7.22
CA PRO A 608 -1.83 -19.00 7.80
C PRO A 608 -2.86 -18.54 6.75
N ARG A 609 -4.14 -18.54 7.14
CA ARG A 609 -5.23 -18.01 6.31
C ARG A 609 -4.98 -16.55 5.92
N ALA A 610 -5.38 -16.16 4.72
CA ALA A 610 -5.21 -14.80 4.23
C ALA A 610 -6.35 -14.38 3.31
N THR A 611 -6.45 -13.07 3.07
CA THR A 611 -7.24 -12.53 1.97
C THR A 611 -6.30 -11.93 0.95
N CYS A 612 -6.37 -12.42 -0.29
CA CYS A 612 -5.65 -11.89 -1.44
C CYS A 612 -6.52 -10.84 -2.13
N HIS A 613 -5.98 -9.64 -2.26
CA HIS A 613 -6.66 -8.50 -2.85
C HIS A 613 -6.24 -8.26 -4.32
N GLY A 614 -5.07 -8.79 -4.70
CA GLY A 614 -4.44 -8.56 -5.98
C GLY A 614 -3.08 -9.21 -6.08
N LEU A 615 -2.34 -8.84 -7.12
CA LEU A 615 -0.91 -9.13 -7.26
C LEU A 615 -0.13 -7.81 -7.18
N ALA A 616 1.03 -7.84 -6.54
CA ALA A 616 2.05 -6.80 -6.63
C ALA A 616 3.05 -7.19 -7.72
N GLY A 617 3.38 -6.25 -8.60
CA GLY A 617 4.24 -6.39 -9.75
C GLY A 617 5.52 -5.56 -9.60
N TYR A 618 6.63 -6.16 -10.01
CA TYR A 618 7.98 -5.61 -9.92
C TYR A 618 8.78 -5.98 -11.17
N PHE A 619 10.03 -5.50 -11.27
CA PHE A 619 10.99 -5.96 -12.27
C PHE A 619 12.43 -6.02 -11.73
N ASP A 620 13.22 -6.86 -12.38
CA ASP A 620 14.68 -6.91 -12.32
C ASP A 620 15.22 -6.67 -13.74
N CYS A 621 16.32 -5.94 -13.87
CA CYS A 621 16.86 -5.51 -15.15
C CYS A 621 18.39 -5.58 -15.14
N VAL A 622 18.95 -6.34 -16.07
CA VAL A 622 20.39 -6.33 -16.34
C VAL A 622 20.65 -5.21 -17.35
N LEU A 623 21.38 -4.18 -16.92
CA LEU A 623 21.81 -3.11 -17.80
C LEU A 623 22.95 -3.59 -18.70
N TYR A 624 24.08 -3.96 -18.09
CA TYR A 624 25.25 -4.54 -18.77
C TYR A 624 26.17 -5.24 -17.77
N GLY A 625 26.64 -6.44 -18.09
CA GLY A 625 27.52 -7.21 -17.22
C GLY A 625 26.89 -7.43 -15.84
N ASN A 626 27.56 -6.97 -14.78
CA ASN A 626 27.07 -7.06 -13.41
C ASN A 626 26.29 -5.82 -12.93
N VAL A 627 25.99 -4.86 -13.82
CA VAL A 627 25.25 -3.66 -13.47
C VAL A 627 23.76 -3.88 -13.73
N SER A 628 22.94 -3.75 -12.68
CA SER A 628 21.49 -3.96 -12.73
C SER A 628 20.67 -2.85 -12.07
N LEU A 629 19.36 -2.86 -12.35
CA LEU A 629 18.32 -2.10 -11.66
C LEU A 629 17.24 -3.08 -11.19
N CYS A 630 16.83 -2.99 -9.92
CA CYS A 630 15.86 -3.91 -9.36
C CYS A 630 14.88 -3.22 -8.43
N THR A 631 13.60 -3.52 -8.57
CA THR A 631 12.49 -2.99 -7.74
C THR A 631 11.91 -4.03 -6.78
N LEU A 632 12.48 -5.24 -6.74
CA LEU A 632 12.01 -6.29 -5.86
C LEU A 632 12.15 -5.89 -4.39
N PRO A 633 11.18 -6.22 -3.53
CA PRO A 633 11.18 -5.86 -2.11
C PRO A 633 12.06 -6.82 -1.28
N ASP A 634 13.27 -7.10 -1.77
CA ASP A 634 14.28 -7.92 -1.10
C ASP A 634 15.67 -7.26 -1.16
N GLU A 635 16.71 -8.00 -0.81
CA GLU A 635 18.09 -7.50 -0.75
C GLU A 635 18.64 -7.00 -2.09
N ARG A 636 18.00 -7.36 -3.22
CA ARG A 636 18.39 -6.93 -4.56
C ARG A 636 17.91 -5.52 -4.91
N HIS A 637 16.96 -4.95 -4.16
CA HIS A 637 16.41 -3.62 -4.42
C HIS A 637 17.51 -2.58 -4.61
N THR A 638 17.47 -1.82 -5.71
CA THR A 638 18.43 -0.72 -5.94
C THR A 638 18.21 0.39 -4.91
N PRO A 639 19.18 0.69 -4.01
CA PRO A 639 18.99 1.69 -2.97
C PRO A 639 18.79 3.10 -3.53
N ASN A 640 17.93 3.89 -2.88
CA ASN A 640 17.63 5.29 -3.24
C ASN A 640 17.05 5.49 -4.66
N MET A 641 16.49 4.43 -5.25
CA MET A 641 15.81 4.50 -6.54
C MET A 641 14.33 4.86 -6.32
N GLY A 642 13.90 5.99 -6.87
CA GLY A 642 12.55 6.54 -6.71
C GLY A 642 11.73 6.59 -8.00
N SER A 643 12.29 6.15 -9.13
CA SER A 643 11.65 6.23 -10.46
C SER A 643 10.45 5.30 -10.61
N TRP A 644 10.42 4.17 -9.88
CA TRP A 644 9.38 3.16 -10.05
C TRP A 644 8.79 2.77 -8.71
N PHE A 645 7.49 3.02 -8.56
CA PHE A 645 6.70 2.31 -7.57
C PHE A 645 6.21 0.97 -8.13
N PRO A 646 5.89 -0.01 -7.27
CA PRO A 646 5.30 -1.27 -7.70
C PRO A 646 4.04 -1.10 -8.56
N LEU A 647 3.78 -2.08 -9.41
CA LEU A 647 2.50 -2.21 -10.08
C LEU A 647 1.53 -2.97 -9.18
N TYR A 648 0.29 -2.53 -9.05
CA TYR A 648 -0.79 -3.27 -8.41
C TYR A 648 -1.78 -3.77 -9.46
N ILE A 649 -2.03 -5.08 -9.43
CA ILE A 649 -2.90 -5.80 -10.35
C ILE A 649 -4.09 -6.31 -9.53
N PRO A 650 -5.25 -5.62 -9.54
CA PRO A 650 -6.36 -5.93 -8.66
C PRO A 650 -7.08 -7.24 -9.05
N LEU A 651 -7.75 -7.85 -8.07
CA LEU A 651 -8.77 -8.87 -8.31
C LEU A 651 -10.16 -8.27 -8.10
N ALA A 652 -11.09 -8.55 -9.01
CA ALA A 652 -12.46 -8.03 -8.95
C ALA A 652 -13.18 -8.41 -7.66
N GLN A 653 -12.85 -9.57 -7.09
CA GLN A 653 -13.26 -9.99 -5.77
C GLN A 653 -12.04 -10.48 -4.99
N PRO A 654 -11.92 -10.14 -3.70
CA PRO A 654 -10.86 -10.69 -2.86
C PRO A 654 -10.99 -12.20 -2.77
N LEU A 655 -9.87 -12.90 -2.89
CA LEU A 655 -9.83 -14.35 -2.73
C LEU A 655 -9.42 -14.69 -1.31
N HIS A 656 -10.19 -15.56 -0.67
CA HIS A 656 -9.82 -16.05 0.64
C HIS A 656 -9.00 -17.32 0.53
N VAL A 657 -7.77 -17.25 1.03
CA VAL A 657 -6.79 -18.31 0.94
C VAL A 657 -6.83 -19.12 2.25
N PRO A 658 -7.17 -20.42 2.21
CA PRO A 658 -7.06 -21.29 3.37
C PRO A 658 -5.62 -21.39 3.90
N ALA A 659 -5.46 -21.81 5.15
CA ALA A 659 -4.15 -22.12 5.70
C ALA A 659 -3.52 -23.28 4.92
N GLY A 660 -2.21 -23.21 4.67
CA GLY A 660 -1.50 -24.24 3.92
C GLY A 660 -1.78 -24.27 2.41
N ALA A 661 -2.76 -23.50 1.92
CA ALA A 661 -3.19 -23.58 0.52
C ALA A 661 -2.26 -22.81 -0.41
N ASP A 662 -1.76 -23.54 -1.41
CA ASP A 662 -0.98 -22.99 -2.52
C ASP A 662 -1.84 -22.09 -3.41
N MET A 663 -1.18 -21.14 -4.05
CA MET A 663 -1.81 -20.20 -4.98
C MET A 663 -1.12 -20.31 -6.35
N THR A 664 -1.88 -20.19 -7.43
CA THR A 664 -1.33 -20.13 -8.79
C THR A 664 -1.78 -18.84 -9.45
N ALA A 665 -0.86 -17.98 -9.86
CA ALA A 665 -1.19 -16.82 -10.68
C ALA A 665 -0.86 -17.10 -12.15
N HIS A 666 -1.78 -16.75 -13.04
CA HIS A 666 -1.53 -16.72 -14.47
C HIS A 666 -1.54 -15.28 -14.96
N LEU A 667 -0.52 -14.92 -15.75
CA LEU A 667 -0.38 -13.61 -16.37
C LEU A 667 -0.06 -13.78 -17.86
N TRP A 668 -0.93 -13.27 -18.71
CA TRP A 668 -0.73 -13.24 -20.15
C TRP A 668 -0.42 -11.83 -20.60
N ARG A 669 0.55 -11.69 -21.49
CA ARG A 669 0.80 -10.49 -22.29
C ARG A 669 0.34 -10.79 -23.70
N ARG A 670 -0.64 -10.03 -24.19
CA ARG A 670 -1.32 -10.26 -25.45
C ARG A 670 -1.14 -9.08 -26.39
N ILE A 671 -1.14 -9.36 -27.69
CA ILE A 671 -0.92 -8.37 -28.74
C ILE A 671 -1.97 -8.55 -29.83
N GLY A 672 -2.57 -7.45 -30.27
CA GLY A 672 -3.59 -7.51 -31.32
C GLY A 672 -4.22 -6.15 -31.60
N GLY A 673 -4.61 -5.94 -32.87
CA GLY A 673 -5.32 -4.73 -33.27
C GLY A 673 -4.58 -3.42 -32.97
N GLY A 674 -3.24 -3.41 -33.05
CA GLY A 674 -2.41 -2.23 -32.74
C GLY A 674 -2.28 -1.92 -31.25
N ARG A 675 -2.54 -2.90 -30.37
CA ARG A 675 -2.48 -2.73 -28.92
C ARG A 675 -1.78 -3.91 -28.25
N VAL A 676 -1.26 -3.67 -27.06
CA VAL A 676 -0.76 -4.67 -26.12
C VAL A 676 -1.59 -4.60 -24.85
N TRP A 677 -1.88 -5.72 -24.20
CA TRP A 677 -2.57 -5.72 -22.90
C TRP A 677 -2.16 -6.92 -22.06
N TYR A 678 -2.50 -6.86 -20.77
CA TYR A 678 -2.35 -7.98 -19.86
C TYR A 678 -3.71 -8.59 -19.51
N GLU A 679 -3.76 -9.91 -19.42
CA GLU A 679 -4.87 -10.67 -18.84
C GLU A 679 -4.33 -11.44 -17.64
N TRP A 680 -5.15 -11.64 -16.60
CA TRP A 680 -4.71 -12.37 -15.42
C TRP A 680 -5.83 -13.12 -14.71
N THR A 681 -5.45 -14.16 -14.00
CA THR A 681 -6.28 -14.82 -12.99
C THR A 681 -5.41 -15.39 -11.87
N VAL A 682 -6.02 -15.63 -10.72
CA VAL A 682 -5.39 -16.26 -9.56
C VAL A 682 -6.27 -17.42 -9.10
N GLY A 683 -5.68 -18.60 -9.01
CA GLY A 683 -6.26 -19.81 -8.47
C GLY A 683 -5.73 -20.14 -7.08
N ILE A 684 -6.50 -20.91 -6.33
CA ILE A 684 -6.15 -21.42 -5.00
C ILE A 684 -6.43 -22.92 -4.99
N THR A 685 -5.46 -23.72 -4.55
CA THR A 685 -5.65 -25.18 -4.49
C THR A 685 -6.86 -25.53 -3.62
N GLY A 686 -7.84 -26.22 -4.23
CA GLY A 686 -9.06 -26.68 -3.56
C GLY A 686 -10.17 -25.63 -3.44
N VAL A 687 -10.06 -24.48 -4.11
CA VAL A 687 -11.09 -23.43 -4.20
C VAL A 687 -11.27 -23.02 -5.66
N ASP A 688 -12.40 -22.42 -6.02
CA ASP A 688 -12.62 -21.88 -7.36
C ASP A 688 -11.63 -20.73 -7.65
N ASP A 689 -11.12 -20.72 -8.88
CA ASP A 689 -10.25 -19.66 -9.37
C ASP A 689 -11.00 -18.33 -9.51
N ALA A 690 -10.27 -17.21 -9.40
CA ALA A 690 -10.79 -15.93 -9.81
C ALA A 690 -11.22 -15.94 -11.29
N PRO A 691 -12.20 -15.10 -11.68
CA PRO A 691 -12.51 -14.93 -13.09
C PRO A 691 -11.29 -14.41 -13.86
N LEU A 692 -11.24 -14.65 -15.17
CA LEU A 692 -10.25 -14.04 -16.04
C LEU A 692 -10.51 -12.53 -16.14
N HIS A 693 -9.47 -11.73 -15.88
CA HIS A 693 -9.52 -10.28 -15.91
C HIS A 693 -9.01 -9.75 -17.25
N ASN A 694 -9.63 -8.66 -17.71
CA ASN A 694 -9.25 -7.87 -18.88
C ASN A 694 -9.21 -8.66 -20.20
N LEU A 695 -10.07 -9.67 -20.34
CA LEU A 695 -10.15 -10.51 -21.54
C LEU A 695 -10.28 -9.66 -22.81
N GLY A 696 -9.36 -9.86 -23.76
CA GLY A 696 -9.29 -9.13 -25.03
C GLY A 696 -8.91 -7.65 -24.89
N GLY A 697 -8.36 -7.23 -23.76
CA GLY A 697 -7.98 -5.85 -23.50
C GLY A 697 -9.19 -4.91 -23.46
N ARG A 698 -10.31 -5.40 -22.92
CA ARG A 698 -11.60 -4.71 -22.90
C ARG A 698 -11.63 -3.49 -21.98
N SER A 699 -10.82 -3.50 -20.93
CA SER A 699 -10.82 -2.49 -19.87
C SER A 699 -9.55 -1.65 -19.89
N SER A 700 -8.39 -2.30 -20.10
CA SER A 700 -7.09 -1.66 -20.17
C SER A 700 -6.25 -2.22 -21.31
N SER A 701 -5.59 -1.33 -22.06
CA SER A 701 -4.66 -1.66 -23.14
C SER A 701 -3.67 -0.53 -23.38
N LEU A 702 -2.49 -0.87 -23.85
CA LEU A 702 -1.39 -0.01 -24.24
C LEU A 702 -1.39 0.10 -25.78
N GLY A 703 -1.33 1.32 -26.33
CA GLY A 703 -1.33 1.53 -27.78
C GLY A 703 0.07 1.49 -28.37
N LEU A 704 0.20 0.82 -29.52
CA LEU A 704 1.40 0.80 -30.34
C LEU A 704 1.44 2.00 -31.29
#